data_AF-A0A2V7MRL5-F1
#
_entry.id   AF-A0A2V7MRL5-F1
#
_cell.length_a   1.000
_cell.length_b   1.000
_cell.length_c   1.000
_cell.angle_alpha   90.00
_cell.angle_beta   90.00
_cell.angle_gamma   90.00
#
_symmetry.space_group_name_H-M   'P 1'
#
loop_
_entity.id
_entity.type
_entity.pdbx_description
1 polymer ?
#
loop_
_entity_poly.entity_id
_entity_poly.type
_entity_poly.pdbx_seq_one_letter_code
_entity_poly.pdbx_strand_id
1 'polypeptide(L)'
;MGRATGPDRSRDPRRAAPRHRRVRHPRRLRGRLPLERHPTGALSRVGDPGPEQQPPARPARAVRLDHHRGRFQRGRRTVAVRARHGGPAHPQRRSGGLHRVPDPVHRPARPAPAARHRRRAGVRAPRYHARSGAGPVHECALRLAAGQGARARRFPAPRERHHCPPRHGPGGRRASLPGAAGPPCPAGHHHPSSRHGESPAAPETAPRAVRPDRRPDGATTRAGQEVPDPRARCDQPERRRRRRGPRRAHRPRAQARSPRHHPRAARLHETAVSASLPSDPRRRLPAVEALLAEPDVAALLGSHPRSVVVRAVRETIDAARANGGAAPPEGWGAAVLARAHQLAAPALGPVINATGVVLHTNLGRAPLAPAAIAALRRIAGEYSNLEYDLAQGSRGSRHRLCRDLLVELTGAEDALVVNNAAGALLLALSALARDGEAIVSRGELVEIGGAFRIPDIMARSGAKLVEVGATNRTHRKDYEGAIGPATRLLLKVHRSNFQVTGFTADLAPLEIAAIARAARVASLFDLGSGLLLDLSPWGLTGEPTVAEGLASGVDTVAFSGDKLLGGPQAGILLGTKTAIEACRTDPLARAVRSDKFTLAALEATLALYRDPERARGEIPVLRMLTEDVEQIRRRAETLHNGVGKDSEVVAGDSEVGGGSFPGAKLKTWLVALTADKLTADSVAARLRRANPPVIARIADDRVVLDPRTIFPHQIEQVARAVRAALDA
;
A
#
# COMPACT_ATOMS: atom_id res chain seq x y z
N MET A 1 -79.14 -6.63 -6.80
CA MET A 1 -77.92 -5.96 -6.28
C MET A 1 -76.75 -6.57 -7.05
N GLY A 2 -75.85 -5.88 -7.75
CA GLY A 2 -75.31 -4.51 -7.62
C GLY A 2 -73.98 -4.58 -6.83
N ARG A 3 -72.82 -4.09 -7.29
CA ARG A 3 -72.39 -3.29 -8.48
C ARG A 3 -71.05 -3.87 -8.99
N ALA A 4 -70.85 -4.15 -10.28
CA ALA A 4 -70.55 -3.24 -11.41
C ALA A 4 -69.09 -2.69 -11.44
N THR A 5 -68.35 -3.07 -12.49
CA THR A 5 -67.05 -2.53 -12.93
C THR A 5 -67.08 -2.32 -14.44
N GLY A 6 -66.40 -1.29 -14.96
CA GLY A 6 -66.31 -1.00 -16.40
C GLY A 6 -65.32 0.15 -16.71
N PRO A 7 -64.66 0.20 -17.88
CA PRO A 7 -63.33 0.84 -17.97
C PRO A 7 -63.15 1.97 -19.01
N ASP A 8 -62.03 2.69 -18.80
CA ASP A 8 -61.18 3.46 -19.74
C ASP A 8 -61.59 3.66 -21.22
N ARG A 9 -61.46 4.92 -21.72
CA ARG A 9 -60.79 5.20 -23.01
C ARG A 9 -60.36 6.66 -23.27
N SER A 10 -59.07 6.94 -23.01
CA SER A 10 -58.12 7.56 -23.98
C SER A 10 -58.20 9.03 -24.51
N ARG A 11 -57.01 9.57 -24.82
CA ARG A 11 -56.61 10.66 -25.79
C ARG A 11 -56.51 12.14 -25.33
N ASP A 12 -55.26 12.59 -25.13
CA ASP A 12 -54.73 13.96 -25.37
C ASP A 12 -54.29 14.11 -26.85
N PRO A 13 -54.38 15.30 -27.50
CA PRO A 13 -53.14 16.02 -27.81
C PRO A 13 -53.19 17.58 -27.85
N ARG A 14 -52.44 18.21 -26.93
CA ARG A 14 -51.41 19.26 -27.16
C ARG A 14 -51.77 20.73 -27.57
N ARG A 15 -51.18 21.65 -26.78
CA ARG A 15 -50.50 22.94 -27.11
C ARG A 15 -51.28 24.15 -27.70
N ALA A 16 -51.32 25.25 -26.93
CA ALA A 16 -51.09 26.64 -27.42
C ALA A 16 -50.74 27.64 -26.28
N ALA A 17 -49.95 28.67 -26.57
CA ALA A 17 -49.64 29.84 -25.69
C ALA A 17 -48.82 30.90 -26.49
N PRO A 18 -48.60 32.15 -26.01
CA PRO A 18 -49.48 33.09 -25.29
C PRO A 18 -49.60 34.47 -26.02
N ARG A 19 -50.39 35.45 -25.53
CA ARG A 19 -50.36 36.87 -26.00
C ARG A 19 -50.58 37.91 -24.88
N HIS A 20 -50.21 39.17 -25.13
CA HIS A 20 -50.01 40.25 -24.13
C HIS A 20 -51.20 41.21 -23.89
N ARG A 21 -51.20 41.86 -22.70
CA ARG A 21 -51.35 43.33 -22.45
C ARG A 21 -50.95 43.60 -20.98
N ARG A 22 -49.94 44.42 -20.62
CA ARG A 22 -49.69 45.89 -20.74
C ARG A 22 -50.17 46.74 -19.53
N VAL A 23 -49.21 47.04 -18.64
CA VAL A 23 -48.88 48.36 -18.06
C VAL A 23 -49.98 49.20 -17.36
N ARG A 24 -49.74 49.54 -16.08
CA ARG A 24 -49.78 50.94 -15.58
C ARG A 24 -48.91 51.12 -14.32
N HIS A 25 -48.44 52.35 -14.13
CA HIS A 25 -47.60 52.84 -13.02
C HIS A 25 -48.16 54.20 -12.60
N PRO A 26 -48.01 54.63 -11.34
CA PRO A 26 -47.86 56.05 -11.04
C PRO A 26 -46.60 56.35 -10.20
N ARG A 27 -46.38 57.63 -9.88
CA ARG A 27 -45.15 58.21 -9.30
C ARG A 27 -45.48 59.18 -8.14
N ARG A 28 -44.56 59.25 -7.16
CA ARG A 28 -44.13 60.43 -6.35
C ARG A 28 -45.17 61.32 -5.64
N LEU A 29 -44.91 61.63 -4.35
CA LEU A 29 -44.57 62.96 -3.75
C LEU A 29 -44.43 62.81 -2.22
N ARG A 30 -43.28 63.15 -1.59
CA ARG A 30 -42.90 64.41 -0.90
C ARG A 30 -43.70 64.80 0.39
N GLY A 31 -43.27 64.25 1.54
CA GLY A 31 -42.51 64.97 2.59
C GLY A 31 -43.19 65.83 3.67
N ARG A 32 -42.74 65.69 4.94
CA ARG A 32 -42.34 66.75 5.89
C ARG A 32 -41.66 66.17 7.16
N LEU A 33 -40.87 67.00 7.86
CA LEU A 33 -40.25 66.78 9.20
C LEU A 33 -40.66 67.95 10.13
N PRO A 34 -40.53 67.82 11.47
CA PRO A 34 -39.33 68.28 12.24
C PRO A 34 -38.64 67.11 13.00
N LEU A 35 -37.35 67.11 13.39
CA LEU A 35 -36.58 67.93 14.37
C LEU A 35 -37.12 67.76 15.82
N GLU A 36 -36.32 67.57 16.89
CA GLU A 36 -34.92 67.93 17.24
C GLU A 36 -34.20 66.82 18.07
N ARG A 37 -32.93 66.85 18.55
CA ARG A 37 -31.79 67.80 18.48
C ARG A 37 -30.43 67.05 18.59
N HIS A 38 -29.36 67.64 18.07
CA HIS A 38 -27.92 67.28 18.27
C HIS A 38 -27.27 68.37 19.18
N PRO A 39 -26.01 68.29 19.71
CA PRO A 39 -24.72 67.94 19.04
C PRO A 39 -23.75 67.11 19.95
N THR A 40 -22.42 66.96 19.80
CA THR A 40 -21.31 67.27 18.84
C THR A 40 -20.52 65.94 18.60
N GLY A 41 -19.74 65.64 17.56
CA GLY A 41 -18.80 66.40 16.73
C GLY A 41 -17.33 66.23 17.24
N ALA A 42 -16.27 65.99 16.44
CA ALA A 42 -16.13 65.66 15.02
C ALA A 42 -14.66 65.25 14.65
N LEU A 43 -14.43 64.38 13.63
CA LEU A 43 -13.22 64.27 12.75
C LEU A 43 -11.83 63.94 13.42
N SER A 44 -10.73 63.48 12.78
CA SER A 44 -10.46 62.73 11.53
C SER A 44 -8.98 62.25 11.42
N ARG A 45 -8.72 61.28 10.52
CA ARG A 45 -7.45 60.98 9.77
C ARG A 45 -6.25 60.27 10.45
N VAL A 46 -5.90 59.13 9.84
CA VAL A 46 -4.58 58.72 9.29
C VAL A 46 -3.30 58.93 10.13
N GLY A 47 -2.66 57.81 10.47
CA GLY A 47 -1.23 57.72 10.81
C GLY A 47 -0.79 56.27 11.03
N ASP A 48 0.23 55.82 10.30
CA ASP A 48 0.98 54.57 10.53
C ASP A 48 2.46 54.95 10.57
N PRO A 49 3.16 54.66 11.68
CA PRO A 49 4.45 53.99 11.49
C PRO A 49 4.85 53.02 12.63
N GLY A 50 5.08 51.77 12.27
CA GLY A 50 6.28 51.04 12.71
C GLY A 50 6.22 50.18 13.99
N PRO A 51 7.34 49.55 14.39
CA PRO A 51 7.29 48.32 15.19
C PRO A 51 8.03 48.38 16.55
N GLU A 52 7.34 47.91 17.60
CA GLU A 52 7.95 47.53 18.89
C GLU A 52 7.81 46.00 19.08
N GLN A 53 8.89 45.24 18.96
CA GLN A 53 9.87 44.91 20.02
C GLN A 53 9.34 43.95 21.09
N GLN A 54 9.91 42.74 21.10
CA GLN A 54 9.63 41.70 22.10
C GLN A 54 10.38 42.00 23.41
N PRO A 55 9.73 41.89 24.59
CA PRO A 55 10.44 41.94 25.86
C PRO A 55 11.26 40.65 26.10
N PRO A 56 12.47 40.73 26.69
CA PRO A 56 13.38 39.60 26.83
C PRO A 56 13.02 38.68 28.01
N ALA A 57 13.35 37.38 27.86
CA ALA A 57 13.21 36.40 28.94
C ALA A 57 14.18 36.65 30.10
N ARG A 58 13.71 36.47 31.35
CA ARG A 58 14.54 36.45 32.57
C ARG A 58 14.14 35.28 33.49
N PRO A 59 15.04 34.84 34.40
CA PRO A 59 15.14 33.42 34.76
C PRO A 59 14.25 32.97 35.91
N ALA A 60 14.08 31.65 36.01
CA ALA A 60 13.34 31.00 37.09
C ALA A 60 13.99 31.24 38.46
N ARG A 61 13.17 31.59 39.46
CA ARG A 61 13.55 31.51 40.88
C ARG A 61 13.39 30.08 41.37
N ALA A 62 14.43 29.56 42.02
CA ALA A 62 14.32 28.31 42.78
C ALA A 62 13.56 28.56 44.10
N VAL A 63 12.75 27.58 44.50
CA VAL A 63 12.19 27.48 45.85
C VAL A 63 12.64 26.16 46.44
N ARG A 64 13.34 26.20 47.57
CA ARG A 64 13.57 25.02 48.41
C ARG A 64 12.35 24.81 49.30
N LEU A 65 11.95 23.55 49.46
CA LEU A 65 11.22 23.07 50.63
C LEU A 65 11.82 21.72 51.03
N ASP A 66 11.91 21.49 52.33
CA ASP A 66 12.78 20.45 52.90
C ASP A 66 12.20 19.03 52.91
N HIS A 67 13.07 18.06 53.16
CA HIS A 67 12.72 16.66 53.28
C HIS A 67 11.93 16.33 54.55
N HIS A 68 10.90 15.51 54.41
CA HIS A 68 10.57 14.49 55.43
C HIS A 68 10.35 13.13 54.76
N ARG A 69 10.68 12.05 55.50
CA ARG A 69 10.82 10.68 54.98
C ARG A 69 9.48 9.94 54.92
N GLY A 70 9.14 9.31 53.77
CA GLY A 70 7.93 8.48 53.60
C GLY A 70 8.10 7.40 52.52
N ARG A 71 7.92 6.13 52.90
CA ARG A 71 8.29 4.92 52.13
C ARG A 71 7.56 4.73 50.78
N PHE A 72 8.31 4.26 49.78
CA PHE A 72 7.91 3.35 48.67
C PHE A 72 6.47 3.39 48.10
N GLN A 73 6.34 3.90 46.86
CA GLN A 73 5.45 3.31 45.83
C GLN A 73 6.09 3.40 44.43
N ARG A 74 5.87 2.41 43.56
CA ARG A 74 6.42 2.36 42.18
C ARG A 74 5.52 3.12 41.20
N GLY A 75 5.87 4.38 40.90
CA GLY A 75 5.20 5.16 39.85
C GLY A 75 5.61 4.74 38.44
N ARG A 76 4.64 4.28 37.62
CA ARG A 76 4.83 4.12 36.17
C ARG A 76 5.04 5.49 35.51
N ARG A 77 6.02 5.63 34.62
CA ARG A 77 6.13 6.78 33.70
C ARG A 77 5.92 6.32 32.27
N THR A 78 4.85 6.80 31.64
CA THR A 78 4.68 6.75 30.18
C THR A 78 5.62 7.76 29.54
N VAL A 79 6.43 7.30 28.58
CA VAL A 79 7.32 8.15 27.78
C VAL A 79 6.95 8.00 26.30
N ALA A 80 6.61 9.11 25.65
CA ALA A 80 6.27 9.10 24.24
C ALA A 80 7.53 8.98 23.37
N VAL A 81 7.55 8.01 22.46
CA VAL A 81 8.66 7.80 21.52
C VAL A 81 8.69 8.93 20.49
N ARG A 82 9.60 9.89 20.64
CA ARG A 82 9.88 10.92 19.63
C ARG A 82 10.77 10.35 18.52
N ALA A 83 10.18 10.03 17.38
CA ALA A 83 10.94 9.81 16.14
C ALA A 83 11.69 11.11 15.76
N ARG A 84 13.02 11.09 15.81
CA ARG A 84 13.87 12.18 15.30
C ARG A 84 14.15 11.94 13.82
N HIS A 85 13.43 12.62 12.93
CA HIS A 85 13.81 12.69 11.52
C HIS A 85 15.08 13.55 11.37
N GLY A 86 16.21 12.91 11.09
CA GLY A 86 17.43 13.59 10.68
C GLY A 86 17.32 14.03 9.22
N GLY A 87 17.36 15.34 8.97
CA GLY A 87 17.55 15.87 7.62
C GLY A 87 18.99 15.64 7.13
N PRO A 88 19.22 15.57 5.80
CA PRO A 88 20.55 15.35 5.25
C PRO A 88 21.50 16.52 5.55
N ALA A 89 22.71 16.21 6.00
CA ALA A 89 23.71 17.21 6.34
C ALA A 89 24.35 17.84 5.09
N HIS A 90 24.38 19.17 5.03
CA HIS A 90 24.98 19.94 3.93
C HIS A 90 26.42 20.36 4.28
N PRO A 91 27.46 19.94 3.53
CA PRO A 91 28.82 20.40 3.76
C PRO A 91 29.08 21.77 3.11
N GLN A 92 29.19 22.81 3.94
CA GLN A 92 29.99 24.01 3.63
C GLN A 92 31.44 23.72 4.09
N ARG A 93 32.53 24.24 3.49
CA ARG A 93 32.73 25.22 2.41
C ARG A 93 34.15 25.00 1.85
N ARG A 94 34.40 25.32 0.57
CA ARG A 94 35.65 25.97 0.14
C ARG A 94 35.33 27.00 -0.93
N SER A 95 35.92 28.18 -0.80
CA SER A 95 35.66 29.37 -1.62
C SER A 95 36.86 29.70 -2.51
N GLY A 96 36.60 30.05 -3.76
CA GLY A 96 37.61 30.58 -4.68
C GLY A 96 37.03 30.81 -6.08
N GLY A 97 37.48 31.88 -6.75
CA GLY A 97 37.12 32.18 -8.14
C GLY A 97 35.91 33.11 -8.32
N LEU A 98 36.18 34.36 -8.72
CA LEU A 98 35.21 35.25 -9.34
C LEU A 98 34.98 34.83 -10.81
N HIS A 99 33.78 35.05 -11.37
CA HIS A 99 33.58 35.97 -12.51
C HIS A 99 32.13 35.99 -13.04
N ARG A 100 31.63 37.22 -13.24
CA ARG A 100 30.59 37.68 -14.20
C ARG A 100 29.30 36.86 -14.36
N VAL A 101 28.21 37.41 -13.84
CA VAL A 101 26.84 37.25 -14.35
C VAL A 101 26.44 38.54 -15.10
N PRO A 102 25.75 38.46 -16.26
CA PRO A 102 24.98 39.57 -16.84
C PRO A 102 23.49 39.49 -16.46
N ASP A 103 22.84 40.64 -16.27
CA ASP A 103 21.45 40.78 -15.80
C ASP A 103 20.37 40.63 -16.90
N PRO A 104 19.07 40.50 -16.54
CA PRO A 104 18.00 40.05 -17.44
C PRO A 104 17.31 41.17 -18.24
N VAL A 105 16.52 40.78 -19.25
CA VAL A 105 15.65 41.67 -20.04
C VAL A 105 14.18 41.24 -19.95
N HIS A 106 13.28 42.22 -20.00
CA HIS A 106 11.87 42.10 -19.66
C HIS A 106 10.93 41.60 -20.79
N ARG A 107 10.11 40.60 -20.42
CA ARG A 107 8.61 40.64 -20.45
C ARG A 107 7.92 40.50 -21.85
N PRO A 108 6.57 40.59 -22.02
CA PRO A 108 5.82 39.50 -22.64
C PRO A 108 4.97 39.86 -23.88
N ALA A 109 4.48 38.84 -24.61
CA ALA A 109 3.52 38.99 -25.70
C ALA A 109 2.10 38.51 -25.32
N ARG A 110 1.07 39.21 -25.83
CA ARG A 110 -0.37 38.84 -25.76
C ARG A 110 -0.94 38.63 -27.19
N PRO A 111 -2.13 38.03 -27.37
CA PRO A 111 -2.56 37.39 -28.63
C PRO A 111 -3.52 38.23 -29.50
N ALA A 112 -4.09 37.58 -30.55
CA ALA A 112 -5.11 38.03 -31.52
C ALA A 112 -4.55 38.70 -32.82
N PRO A 113 -5.32 38.81 -33.94
CA PRO A 113 -6.74 38.52 -34.17
C PRO A 113 -7.03 37.56 -35.36
N ALA A 114 -8.28 37.54 -35.87
CA ALA A 114 -8.75 36.62 -36.93
C ALA A 114 -9.56 37.33 -38.04
N ALA A 115 -9.46 36.87 -39.31
CA ALA A 115 -10.21 37.41 -40.46
C ALA A 115 -10.54 36.39 -41.58
N ARG A 116 -11.80 35.90 -41.56
CA ARG A 116 -12.73 35.42 -42.64
C ARG A 116 -12.26 35.10 -44.10
N HIS A 117 -12.69 33.89 -44.55
CA HIS A 117 -13.18 33.50 -45.92
C HIS A 117 -12.14 33.32 -47.08
N ARG A 118 -12.36 32.47 -48.13
CA ARG A 118 -13.59 31.83 -48.69
C ARG A 118 -13.32 30.53 -49.53
N ARG A 119 -14.19 29.50 -49.42
CA ARG A 119 -14.61 28.43 -50.40
C ARG A 119 -13.69 27.26 -50.89
N ARG A 120 -14.22 26.02 -50.66
CA ARG A 120 -14.21 24.77 -51.50
C ARG A 120 -12.87 23.99 -51.66
N ALA A 121 -12.82 22.64 -51.82
CA ALA A 121 -13.84 21.57 -51.97
C ALA A 121 -13.39 20.17 -51.43
N GLY A 122 -14.33 19.23 -51.23
CA GLY A 122 -14.10 17.76 -51.10
C GLY A 122 -13.51 17.26 -49.76
N VAL A 123 -13.71 16.02 -49.29
CA VAL A 123 -14.54 14.86 -49.71
C VAL A 123 -15.17 14.20 -48.44
N ARG A 124 -16.23 13.39 -48.58
CA ARG A 124 -16.97 12.75 -47.45
C ARG A 124 -16.42 11.38 -47.04
N ALA A 125 -16.63 11.02 -45.77
CA ALA A 125 -16.52 9.63 -45.27
C ALA A 125 -17.79 8.80 -45.55
N PRO A 126 -17.69 7.45 -45.70
CA PRO A 126 -18.83 6.58 -45.93
C PRO A 126 -19.51 6.05 -44.65
N ARG A 127 -20.81 5.75 -44.76
CA ARG A 127 -21.58 4.81 -43.94
C ARG A 127 -22.34 3.89 -44.90
N TYR A 128 -22.54 2.62 -44.56
CA TYR A 128 -23.49 1.76 -45.27
C TYR A 128 -24.19 0.74 -44.34
N HIS A 129 -25.42 0.38 -44.72
CA HIS A 129 -26.27 -0.65 -44.10
C HIS A 129 -27.05 -1.40 -45.20
N ALA A 130 -26.99 -2.73 -45.19
CA ALA A 130 -27.97 -3.69 -45.75
C ALA A 130 -27.67 -5.06 -45.09
N ARG A 131 -28.59 -5.88 -44.56
CA ARG A 131 -29.87 -6.47 -45.05
C ARG A 131 -29.72 -7.66 -46.02
N SER A 132 -29.73 -8.87 -45.42
CA SER A 132 -30.52 -10.07 -45.80
C SER A 132 -30.65 -10.50 -47.27
N GLY A 133 -30.12 -11.69 -47.58
CA GLY A 133 -30.39 -12.55 -48.76
C GLY A 133 -29.99 -14.00 -48.43
N ALA A 134 -30.39 -15.01 -49.22
CA ALA A 134 -30.30 -16.42 -48.82
C ALA A 134 -29.82 -17.42 -49.90
N GLY A 135 -28.91 -18.32 -49.52
CA GLY A 135 -28.54 -19.59 -50.20
C GLY A 135 -27.75 -19.49 -51.52
N PRO A 136 -27.28 -20.62 -52.09
CA PRO A 136 -27.25 -22.01 -51.57
C PRO A 136 -25.80 -22.52 -51.29
N VAL A 137 -25.57 -23.83 -51.37
CA VAL A 137 -24.40 -24.59 -50.82
C VAL A 137 -23.38 -24.97 -51.90
N HIS A 138 -22.12 -25.22 -51.51
CA HIS A 138 -21.34 -26.38 -52.02
C HIS A 138 -20.26 -26.83 -51.01
N GLU A 139 -19.91 -28.13 -51.04
CA GLU A 139 -19.02 -28.81 -50.09
C GLU A 139 -17.66 -29.20 -50.69
N CYS A 140 -16.61 -29.32 -49.85
CA CYS A 140 -15.71 -30.49 -49.73
C CYS A 140 -14.73 -30.22 -48.58
N ALA A 141 -14.78 -30.80 -47.38
CA ALA A 141 -14.83 -32.20 -46.93
C ALA A 141 -13.47 -32.93 -46.97
N LEU A 142 -12.92 -33.22 -45.78
CA LEU A 142 -11.87 -34.22 -45.54
C LEU A 142 -12.25 -35.04 -44.29
N ARG A 143 -11.92 -36.34 -44.29
CA ARG A 143 -12.59 -37.36 -43.44
C ARG A 143 -11.71 -37.86 -42.29
N LEU A 144 -12.36 -38.24 -41.19
CA LEU A 144 -11.98 -39.40 -40.37
C LEU A 144 -13.22 -40.29 -40.15
N ALA A 145 -13.00 -41.59 -39.92
CA ALA A 145 -14.03 -42.64 -40.01
C ALA A 145 -14.74 -42.96 -38.66
N ALA A 146 -15.71 -43.88 -38.69
CA ALA A 146 -16.71 -44.04 -37.63
C ALA A 146 -17.03 -45.50 -37.25
N GLY A 147 -17.64 -45.68 -36.07
CA GLY A 147 -18.22 -46.93 -35.55
C GLY A 147 -18.14 -46.98 -34.01
N GLN A 148 -19.15 -47.42 -33.24
CA GLN A 148 -20.50 -47.89 -33.57
C GLN A 148 -21.48 -47.57 -32.41
N GLY A 149 -22.79 -47.41 -32.69
CA GLY A 149 -23.96 -47.79 -31.87
C GLY A 149 -24.18 -47.23 -30.43
N ALA A 150 -25.41 -47.06 -29.93
CA ALA A 150 -26.74 -47.16 -30.56
C ALA A 150 -27.87 -46.55 -29.66
N ARG A 151 -28.94 -46.02 -30.29
CA ARG A 151 -30.35 -45.84 -29.80
C ARG A 151 -30.57 -44.92 -28.56
N ALA A 152 -31.37 -43.83 -28.58
CA ALA A 152 -32.82 -43.67 -28.84
C ALA A 152 -33.73 -44.16 -27.67
N ARG A 153 -34.81 -43.48 -27.22
CA ARG A 153 -35.49 -42.21 -27.62
C ARG A 153 -36.39 -41.65 -26.47
N ARG A 154 -36.88 -40.41 -26.65
CA ARG A 154 -37.75 -39.52 -25.82
C ARG A 154 -38.86 -40.11 -24.89
N PHE A 155 -39.08 -39.39 -23.75
CA PHE A 155 -40.34 -39.00 -23.04
C PHE A 155 -41.71 -39.55 -23.50
N PRO A 156 -42.66 -39.87 -22.56
CA PRO A 156 -43.55 -38.83 -21.97
C PRO A 156 -44.04 -39.06 -20.50
N ALA A 157 -45.00 -38.24 -20.04
CA ALA A 157 -45.82 -38.32 -18.80
C ALA A 157 -47.31 -38.02 -19.17
N PRO A 158 -48.33 -37.85 -18.28
CA PRO A 158 -48.46 -38.07 -16.81
C PRO A 158 -49.77 -38.83 -16.38
N ARG A 159 -50.12 -38.86 -15.07
CA ARG A 159 -51.47 -38.99 -14.43
C ARG A 159 -51.30 -38.74 -12.90
N GLU A 160 -52.07 -37.92 -12.17
CA GLU A 160 -53.51 -38.02 -11.76
C GLU A 160 -53.80 -39.26 -10.88
N ARG A 161 -54.47 -39.24 -9.70
CA ARG A 161 -55.40 -38.32 -8.96
C ARG A 161 -55.36 -38.66 -7.43
N HIS A 162 -56.07 -38.10 -6.42
CA HIS A 162 -57.14 -37.08 -6.25
C HIS A 162 -57.21 -36.56 -4.76
N HIS A 163 -58.04 -35.52 -4.51
CA HIS A 163 -58.76 -35.14 -3.26
C HIS A 163 -58.08 -34.49 -2.02
N CYS A 164 -58.96 -33.81 -1.27
CA CYS A 164 -58.85 -32.84 -0.14
C CYS A 164 -60.28 -32.79 0.51
N PRO A 165 -60.66 -32.01 1.56
CA PRO A 165 -59.93 -30.95 2.28
C PRO A 165 -59.99 -31.06 3.85
N PRO A 166 -60.46 -30.08 4.69
CA PRO A 166 -59.56 -29.29 5.56
C PRO A 166 -59.98 -29.20 7.05
N ARG A 167 -59.18 -28.51 7.92
CA ARG A 167 -59.61 -27.35 8.75
C ARG A 167 -58.59 -26.85 9.82
N HIS A 168 -58.71 -25.53 10.11
CA HIS A 168 -58.41 -24.73 11.32
C HIS A 168 -57.19 -24.99 12.26
N GLY A 169 -56.54 -23.89 12.68
CA GLY A 169 -55.87 -23.75 14.00
C GLY A 169 -56.82 -23.05 15.01
N PRO A 170 -56.36 -22.17 15.95
CA PRO A 170 -54.99 -21.74 16.29
C PRO A 170 -54.68 -21.67 17.82
N GLY A 171 -53.46 -21.26 18.19
CA GLY A 171 -53.08 -20.81 19.56
C GLY A 171 -52.55 -21.92 20.50
N GLY A 172 -51.93 -21.61 21.65
CA GLY A 172 -51.43 -20.28 22.08
C GLY A 172 -50.91 -20.18 23.53
N ARG A 173 -49.72 -19.55 23.70
CA ARG A 173 -49.19 -18.77 24.87
C ARG A 173 -49.14 -19.36 26.31
N ARG A 174 -48.05 -18.96 27.02
CA ARG A 174 -47.74 -19.01 28.49
C ARG A 174 -47.32 -20.41 29.01
N ALA A 175 -46.14 -20.58 29.63
CA ALA A 175 -45.57 -20.09 30.92
C ALA A 175 -46.02 -20.97 32.12
N SER A 176 -45.19 -21.31 33.13
CA SER A 176 -44.00 -20.61 33.67
C SER A 176 -42.94 -21.55 34.33
N LEU A 177 -41.72 -21.02 34.53
CA LEU A 177 -40.82 -21.01 35.72
C LEU A 177 -41.14 -21.90 36.96
N PRO A 178 -40.17 -22.15 37.90
CA PRO A 178 -38.70 -22.32 37.76
C PRO A 178 -38.02 -23.36 38.73
N GLY A 179 -36.68 -23.53 38.61
CA GLY A 179 -35.76 -23.91 39.72
C GLY A 179 -35.29 -25.38 39.79
N ALA A 180 -34.34 -25.78 40.66
CA ALA A 180 -33.18 -25.10 41.28
C ALA A 180 -32.36 -26.12 42.13
N ALA A 181 -31.01 -26.04 42.11
CA ALA A 181 -30.04 -26.91 42.84
C ALA A 181 -30.08 -28.43 42.47
N GLY A 182 -29.05 -29.26 42.72
CA GLY A 182 -27.68 -29.02 43.24
C GLY A 182 -26.76 -30.26 43.04
N PRO A 183 -25.43 -30.16 43.28
CA PRO A 183 -24.41 -31.24 43.14
C PRO A 183 -24.21 -32.03 44.48
N PRO A 184 -23.23 -32.95 44.71
CA PRO A 184 -22.05 -33.34 43.90
C PRO A 184 -21.66 -34.86 43.83
N CYS A 185 -20.54 -35.15 43.12
CA CYS A 185 -19.40 -36.12 43.28
C CYS A 185 -19.44 -37.33 44.28
N PRO A 186 -18.45 -38.29 44.28
CA PRO A 186 -17.19 -38.41 43.50
C PRO A 186 -16.82 -39.81 42.91
N ALA A 187 -15.77 -39.78 42.05
CA ALA A 187 -14.65 -40.72 41.78
C ALA A 187 -14.70 -42.26 42.04
N GLY A 188 -14.06 -43.00 41.13
CA GLY A 188 -13.45 -44.32 41.35
C GLY A 188 -12.29 -44.58 40.37
N HIS A 189 -11.16 -45.12 40.84
CA HIS A 189 -9.96 -45.43 40.02
C HIS A 189 -9.76 -46.95 39.89
N HIS A 190 -9.33 -47.46 38.72
CA HIS A 190 -8.54 -48.70 38.62
C HIS A 190 -7.69 -48.78 37.33
N HIS A 191 -6.48 -49.33 37.50
CA HIS A 191 -5.50 -49.83 36.51
C HIS A 191 -4.64 -50.87 37.27
N PRO A 192 -4.04 -51.93 36.64
CA PRO A 192 -2.89 -51.75 35.72
C PRO A 192 -2.65 -52.87 34.65
N SER A 193 -1.56 -52.73 33.86
CA SER A 193 -0.58 -53.73 33.31
C SER A 193 -0.98 -55.19 32.89
N SER A 194 -0.34 -55.89 31.92
CA SER A 194 0.62 -55.59 30.82
C SER A 194 1.06 -56.87 30.05
N ARG A 195 1.72 -56.76 28.87
CA ARG A 195 2.56 -57.79 28.15
C ARG A 195 1.80 -58.98 27.48
N HIS A 196 2.30 -59.74 26.48
CA HIS A 196 3.58 -59.85 25.70
C HIS A 196 3.33 -60.53 24.31
N GLY A 197 4.20 -60.30 23.29
CA GLY A 197 4.41 -61.15 22.07
C GLY A 197 3.32 -61.17 20.96
N GLU A 198 3.57 -61.51 19.68
CA GLU A 198 4.78 -61.73 18.85
C GLU A 198 4.49 -61.35 17.36
N SER A 199 5.44 -61.52 16.42
CA SER A 199 5.30 -61.25 14.96
C SER A 199 5.43 -62.52 14.11
N PRO A 200 5.06 -62.50 12.81
CA PRO A 200 6.11 -62.77 11.80
C PRO A 200 5.98 -62.04 10.43
N ALA A 201 7.16 -61.85 9.81
CA ALA A 201 7.47 -61.78 8.37
C ALA A 201 6.82 -60.74 7.41
N ALA A 202 7.59 -60.37 6.38
CA ALA A 202 7.21 -59.56 5.21
C ALA A 202 7.55 -60.32 3.91
N PRO A 203 7.22 -59.79 2.71
CA PRO A 203 8.28 -59.04 2.01
C PRO A 203 7.83 -57.80 1.18
N GLU A 204 8.86 -57.05 0.82
CA GLU A 204 9.04 -55.93 -0.13
C GLU A 204 7.96 -55.60 -1.19
N THR A 205 7.74 -54.30 -1.42
CA THR A 205 8.29 -53.56 -2.59
C THR A 205 8.00 -52.05 -2.50
N ALA A 206 8.77 -51.22 -3.22
CA ALA A 206 8.60 -49.75 -3.25
C ALA A 206 8.72 -49.19 -4.68
N PRO A 207 7.90 -48.20 -5.08
CA PRO A 207 7.95 -47.62 -6.43
C PRO A 207 9.10 -46.61 -6.58
N ARG A 208 9.87 -46.73 -7.67
CA ARG A 208 10.94 -45.78 -8.06
C ARG A 208 10.50 -44.88 -9.23
N ALA A 209 11.13 -43.71 -9.32
CA ALA A 209 10.81 -42.70 -10.33
C ALA A 209 11.33 -43.05 -11.73
N VAL A 210 10.56 -42.65 -12.75
CA VAL A 210 10.90 -42.80 -14.18
C VAL A 210 11.93 -41.74 -14.59
N ARG A 211 12.90 -42.12 -15.43
CA ARG A 211 13.77 -41.21 -16.21
C ARG A 211 13.51 -41.42 -17.71
N PRO A 212 13.67 -40.39 -18.56
CA PRO A 212 13.46 -40.50 -20.00
C PRO A 212 14.60 -41.25 -20.69
N ASP A 213 14.29 -41.78 -21.88
CA ASP A 213 15.11 -42.75 -22.60
C ASP A 213 16.20 -42.15 -23.51
N ARG A 214 17.05 -43.02 -24.07
CA ARG A 214 18.20 -42.64 -24.91
C ARG A 214 17.89 -42.60 -26.43
N ARG A 215 18.84 -42.01 -27.18
CA ARG A 215 18.85 -41.88 -28.65
C ARG A 215 18.93 -43.23 -29.37
N PRO A 216 18.51 -43.26 -30.65
CA PRO A 216 19.17 -44.02 -31.71
C PRO A 216 20.12 -43.14 -32.56
N ASP A 217 21.21 -43.72 -33.05
CA ASP A 217 21.95 -43.27 -34.23
C ASP A 217 21.50 -44.13 -35.45
N GLY A 218 21.56 -43.74 -36.72
CA GLY A 218 22.01 -42.50 -37.37
C GLY A 218 21.89 -42.58 -38.91
N ALA A 219 22.73 -41.84 -39.63
CA ALA A 219 23.00 -41.88 -41.09
C ALA A 219 22.07 -41.15 -42.11
N THR A 220 22.67 -40.16 -42.78
CA THR A 220 22.52 -39.74 -44.21
C THR A 220 21.17 -39.30 -44.81
N THR A 221 21.06 -38.01 -45.14
CA THR A 221 21.06 -37.49 -46.55
C THR A 221 21.27 -35.96 -46.58
N ARG A 222 21.49 -35.35 -47.77
CA ARG A 222 21.89 -33.94 -47.96
C ARG A 222 20.82 -33.06 -48.62
N ALA A 223 20.58 -31.88 -48.06
CA ALA A 223 20.27 -30.59 -48.71
C ALA A 223 20.34 -29.48 -47.63
N GLY A 224 20.61 -28.19 -47.90
CA GLY A 224 20.94 -27.48 -49.15
C GLY A 224 20.56 -26.00 -48.99
N GLN A 225 21.36 -25.06 -49.52
CA GLN A 225 21.25 -23.59 -49.37
C GLN A 225 21.55 -23.08 -47.93
N GLU A 226 22.61 -22.34 -47.62
CA GLU A 226 23.22 -21.10 -48.18
C GLU A 226 22.61 -19.79 -47.65
N VAL A 227 23.45 -18.99 -46.98
CA VAL A 227 23.18 -17.62 -46.53
C VAL A 227 24.37 -16.74 -46.96
N PRO A 228 24.18 -15.75 -47.85
CA PRO A 228 25.23 -14.81 -48.25
C PRO A 228 25.17 -13.50 -47.43
N ASP A 229 26.29 -13.11 -46.81
CA ASP A 229 26.52 -11.75 -46.25
C ASP A 229 27.79 -11.14 -46.89
N PRO A 230 27.67 -10.18 -47.83
CA PRO A 230 28.81 -9.69 -48.61
C PRO A 230 29.48 -8.45 -48.00
N ARG A 231 30.80 -8.53 -47.76
CA ARG A 231 31.64 -7.36 -47.46
C ARG A 231 32.32 -6.79 -48.72
N ALA A 232 31.89 -5.62 -49.22
CA ALA A 232 32.75 -4.78 -50.06
C ALA A 232 32.41 -3.27 -50.05
N ARG A 233 33.48 -2.50 -49.80
CA ARG A 233 33.78 -1.07 -49.99
C ARG A 233 33.07 -0.30 -51.12
N CYS A 234 32.86 1.01 -50.90
CA CYS A 234 33.22 2.20 -51.74
C CYS A 234 32.56 3.46 -51.12
N ASP A 235 33.01 4.72 -51.27
CA ASP A 235 34.27 5.26 -51.81
C ASP A 235 34.59 6.68 -51.25
N GLN A 236 35.75 7.25 -51.58
CA GLN A 236 36.09 8.68 -51.35
C GLN A 236 35.88 9.56 -52.61
N PRO A 237 36.03 10.89 -52.48
CA PRO A 237 36.98 11.55 -53.40
C PRO A 237 37.92 12.57 -52.75
N GLU A 238 39.13 12.73 -53.32
CA GLU A 238 40.13 13.75 -52.94
C GLU A 238 39.70 15.18 -53.29
N ARG A 239 40.31 16.18 -52.61
CA ARG A 239 40.98 17.29 -53.33
C ARG A 239 42.16 17.88 -52.56
N ARG A 240 43.26 18.15 -53.28
CA ARG A 240 44.58 18.56 -52.75
C ARG A 240 44.73 20.07 -52.60
N ARG A 241 45.55 20.53 -51.63
CA ARG A 241 46.79 21.34 -51.86
C ARG A 241 47.45 21.83 -50.55
N ARG A 242 48.78 21.62 -50.44
CA ARG A 242 49.88 22.56 -50.03
C ARG A 242 49.69 23.41 -48.75
N ARG A 243 50.68 23.67 -47.88
CA ARG A 243 52.15 23.83 -48.11
C ARG A 243 52.96 23.74 -46.79
N ARG A 244 54.28 23.61 -46.94
CA ARG A 244 55.39 23.59 -45.95
C ARG A 244 55.27 24.56 -44.74
N GLY A 245 55.79 24.17 -43.57
CA GLY A 245 56.12 25.09 -42.45
C GLY A 245 57.55 25.64 -42.52
N PRO A 246 58.12 26.18 -41.42
CA PRO A 246 59.55 25.94 -41.13
C PRO A 246 59.92 25.76 -39.64
N ARG A 247 61.17 25.33 -39.40
CA ARG A 247 61.86 25.26 -38.09
C ARG A 247 62.66 26.56 -37.80
N ARG A 248 62.83 26.94 -36.53
CA ARG A 248 63.98 27.66 -35.89
C ARG A 248 63.89 27.41 -34.37
N ALA A 249 64.87 27.03 -33.53
CA ALA A 249 66.34 26.93 -33.55
C ALA A 249 67.12 28.10 -32.89
N HIS A 250 68.10 27.74 -32.04
CA HIS A 250 69.05 28.56 -31.23
C HIS A 250 68.45 29.23 -29.97
N ARG A 251 68.99 29.10 -28.72
CA ARG A 251 70.36 29.27 -28.11
C ARG A 251 70.73 30.76 -27.86
N PRO A 252 71.62 31.08 -26.88
CA PRO A 252 71.78 30.54 -25.51
C PRO A 252 72.19 31.62 -24.45
N ARG A 253 72.36 31.24 -23.18
CA ARG A 253 73.34 31.76 -22.17
C ARG A 253 73.34 30.75 -21.00
N ALA A 254 74.46 30.19 -20.52
CA ALA A 254 75.69 30.76 -19.95
C ALA A 254 75.41 31.48 -18.61
N GLN A 255 76.19 31.25 -17.53
CA GLN A 255 77.60 30.84 -17.47
C GLN A 255 77.88 29.73 -16.43
N ALA A 256 79.08 29.14 -16.49
CA ALA A 256 79.69 28.35 -15.42
C ALA A 256 81.19 28.66 -15.33
N ARG A 257 81.77 28.65 -14.13
CA ARG A 257 83.23 28.62 -13.88
C ARG A 257 83.53 27.79 -12.62
N SER A 258 84.66 27.12 -12.65
CA SER A 258 85.21 26.19 -11.65
C SER A 258 86.73 26.50 -11.50
N PRO A 259 87.64 25.65 -10.94
CA PRO A 259 87.51 24.45 -10.08
C PRO A 259 88.55 24.40 -8.90
N ARG A 260 88.68 23.23 -8.23
CA ARG A 260 89.78 22.75 -7.33
C ARG A 260 89.72 23.31 -5.89
N HIS A 261 89.97 22.54 -4.82
CA HIS A 261 91.03 21.54 -4.60
C HIS A 261 90.62 20.18 -3.94
N HIS A 262 91.63 19.33 -3.72
CA HIS A 262 91.67 17.88 -3.43
C HIS A 262 90.76 17.25 -2.34
N PRO A 263 90.57 15.90 -2.39
CA PRO A 263 89.83 15.13 -1.39
C PRO A 263 90.70 14.39 -0.36
N ARG A 264 90.23 14.27 0.89
CA ARG A 264 90.30 13.09 1.79
C ARG A 264 89.63 13.42 3.14
N ALA A 265 89.15 12.38 3.82
CA ALA A 265 88.26 12.41 4.99
C ALA A 265 86.88 13.05 4.71
N ALA A 266 85.75 12.53 5.23
CA ALA A 266 85.54 11.31 5.99
C ALA A 266 84.32 10.52 5.46
N ARG A 267 84.18 9.27 5.89
CA ARG A 267 82.96 8.46 5.73
C ARG A 267 81.87 9.01 6.67
N LEU A 268 80.65 8.46 6.58
CA LEU A 268 79.45 8.83 7.37
C LEU A 268 78.56 9.97 6.82
N HIS A 269 78.10 9.84 5.57
CA HIS A 269 76.72 10.21 5.20
C HIS A 269 76.27 9.50 3.91
N GLU A 270 76.32 8.16 3.92
CA GLU A 270 75.73 7.33 2.86
C GLU A 270 74.70 6.37 3.47
N THR A 271 73.64 6.95 4.03
CA THR A 271 72.49 6.23 4.59
C THR A 271 71.22 7.06 4.40
N ALA A 272 70.14 6.39 3.99
CA ALA A 272 68.76 6.88 3.97
C ALA A 272 68.39 8.10 3.08
N VAL A 273 68.54 7.97 1.75
CA VAL A 273 67.48 8.44 0.81
C VAL A 273 67.17 7.37 -0.26
N SER A 274 66.73 6.19 0.20
CA SER A 274 65.99 5.23 -0.64
C SER A 274 64.74 4.72 0.09
N ALA A 275 64.08 5.64 0.81
CA ALA A 275 62.73 5.41 1.29
C ALA A 275 61.78 5.53 0.09
N SER A 276 61.37 4.37 -0.46
CA SER A 276 60.37 4.35 -1.51
C SER A 276 59.06 4.95 -0.97
N LEU A 277 58.59 6.03 -1.60
CA LEU A 277 57.30 6.62 -1.29
C LEU A 277 56.24 5.51 -1.37
N PRO A 278 55.42 5.28 -0.32
CA PRO A 278 54.43 4.21 -0.33
C PRO A 278 53.54 4.31 -1.56
N SER A 279 53.67 3.35 -2.48
CA SER A 279 52.95 3.36 -3.75
C SER A 279 51.45 3.37 -3.46
N ASP A 280 50.73 4.42 -3.88
CA ASP A 280 49.29 4.57 -3.66
C ASP A 280 48.58 3.21 -3.87
N PRO A 281 47.99 2.59 -2.83
CA PRO A 281 47.41 1.25 -2.91
C PRO A 281 46.39 1.11 -4.04
N ARG A 282 45.74 2.21 -4.45
CA ARG A 282 44.79 2.26 -5.57
C ARG A 282 45.43 1.87 -6.91
N ARG A 283 46.75 1.98 -7.05
CA ARG A 283 47.52 1.51 -8.21
C ARG A 283 47.68 -0.02 -8.27
N ARG A 284 47.34 -0.74 -7.19
CA ARG A 284 47.38 -2.20 -7.09
C ARG A 284 45.99 -2.83 -7.24
N LEU A 285 44.95 -2.03 -7.51
CA LEU A 285 43.62 -2.54 -7.82
C LEU A 285 43.65 -3.32 -9.14
N PRO A 286 43.00 -4.49 -9.23
CA PRO A 286 43.03 -5.32 -10.42
C PRO A 286 42.26 -4.68 -11.58
N ALA A 287 42.65 -5.03 -12.81
CA ALA A 287 41.88 -4.69 -13.99
C ALA A 287 40.54 -5.43 -14.02
N VAL A 288 39.52 -4.84 -14.67
CA VAL A 288 38.20 -5.47 -14.83
C VAL A 288 38.34 -6.81 -15.56
N GLU A 289 39.18 -6.85 -16.59
CA GLU A 289 39.49 -8.03 -17.40
C GLU A 289 40.25 -9.10 -16.61
N ALA A 290 41.05 -8.71 -15.61
CA ALA A 290 41.75 -9.65 -14.74
C ALA A 290 40.78 -10.34 -13.77
N LEU A 291 39.91 -9.58 -13.10
CA LEU A 291 38.87 -10.18 -12.24
C LEU A 291 37.87 -11.01 -13.05
N LEU A 292 37.52 -10.61 -14.27
CA LEU A 292 36.66 -11.43 -15.15
C LEU A 292 37.30 -12.75 -15.62
N ALA A 293 38.60 -12.94 -15.40
CA ALA A 293 39.34 -14.16 -15.70
C ALA A 293 39.60 -15.04 -14.45
N GLU A 294 39.33 -14.55 -13.23
CA GLU A 294 39.40 -15.39 -12.03
C GLU A 294 38.30 -16.47 -12.06
N PRO A 295 38.58 -17.74 -11.68
CA PRO A 295 37.63 -18.85 -11.85
C PRO A 295 36.24 -18.61 -11.27
N ASP A 296 36.16 -18.06 -10.06
CA ASP A 296 34.89 -17.80 -9.36
C ASP A 296 34.03 -16.75 -10.09
N VAL A 297 34.67 -15.75 -10.70
CA VAL A 297 33.99 -14.68 -11.45
C VAL A 297 33.67 -15.12 -12.87
N ALA A 298 34.53 -15.95 -13.48
CA ALA A 298 34.24 -16.58 -14.77
C ALA A 298 33.03 -17.53 -14.67
N ALA A 299 32.89 -18.27 -13.57
CA ALA A 299 31.74 -19.14 -13.30
C ALA A 299 30.40 -18.37 -13.23
N LEU A 300 30.41 -17.11 -12.77
CA LEU A 300 29.22 -16.26 -12.76
C LEU A 300 28.66 -16.01 -14.18
N LEU A 301 29.50 -16.02 -15.22
CA LEU A 301 29.06 -15.81 -16.61
C LEU A 301 28.18 -16.96 -17.13
N GLY A 302 28.21 -18.14 -16.49
CA GLY A 302 27.31 -19.26 -16.78
C GLY A 302 25.93 -19.16 -16.11
N SER A 303 25.75 -18.24 -15.14
CA SER A 303 24.52 -18.09 -14.35
C SER A 303 23.92 -16.68 -14.37
N HIS A 304 24.70 -15.66 -14.74
CA HIS A 304 24.31 -14.25 -14.75
C HIS A 304 24.70 -13.60 -16.09
N PRO A 305 23.89 -12.67 -16.63
CA PRO A 305 24.27 -11.93 -17.84
C PRO A 305 25.61 -11.20 -17.66
N ARG A 306 26.49 -11.23 -18.67
CA ARG A 306 27.82 -10.60 -18.63
C ARG A 306 27.78 -9.13 -18.21
N SER A 307 26.73 -8.38 -18.57
CA SER A 307 26.53 -6.99 -18.13
C SER A 307 26.39 -6.84 -16.62
N VAL A 308 25.76 -7.79 -15.93
CA VAL A 308 25.64 -7.82 -14.46
C VAL A 308 26.99 -8.14 -13.81
N VAL A 309 27.72 -9.14 -14.33
CA VAL A 309 29.03 -9.54 -13.79
C VAL A 309 30.08 -8.44 -14.00
N VAL A 310 30.14 -7.83 -15.19
CA VAL A 310 31.02 -6.66 -15.47
C VAL A 310 30.67 -5.48 -14.55
N ARG A 311 29.38 -5.26 -14.27
CA ARG A 311 28.94 -4.21 -13.33
C ARG A 311 29.34 -4.54 -11.89
N ALA A 312 29.19 -5.79 -11.44
CA ALA A 312 29.62 -6.24 -10.12
C ALA A 312 31.12 -6.03 -9.93
N VAL A 313 31.94 -6.49 -10.88
CA VAL A 313 33.41 -6.28 -10.90
C VAL A 313 33.75 -4.80 -10.78
N ARG A 314 33.12 -3.93 -11.56
CA ARG A 314 33.36 -2.47 -11.51
C ARG A 314 32.96 -1.87 -10.16
N GLU A 315 31.76 -2.16 -9.66
CA GLU A 315 31.29 -1.60 -8.39
C GLU A 315 32.11 -2.08 -7.19
N THR A 316 32.63 -3.32 -7.20
CA THR A 316 33.55 -3.83 -6.17
C THR A 316 34.93 -3.16 -6.26
N ILE A 317 35.49 -2.96 -7.47
CA ILE A 317 36.74 -2.20 -7.64
C ILE A 317 36.56 -0.73 -7.23
N ASP A 318 35.42 -0.11 -7.54
CA ASP A 318 35.12 1.28 -7.19
C ASP A 318 34.93 1.45 -5.67
N ALA A 319 34.31 0.49 -4.99
CA ALA A 319 34.21 0.43 -3.53
C ALA A 319 35.60 0.30 -2.86
N ALA A 320 36.46 -0.60 -3.37
CA ALA A 320 37.84 -0.72 -2.92
C ALA A 320 38.65 0.57 -3.15
N ARG A 321 38.46 1.25 -4.29
CA ARG A 321 39.09 2.55 -4.59
C ARG A 321 38.63 3.66 -3.65
N ALA A 322 37.35 3.67 -3.27
CA ALA A 322 36.82 4.58 -2.26
C ALA A 322 37.41 4.28 -0.88
N ASN A 323 37.56 3.00 -0.53
CA ASN A 323 38.23 2.53 0.70
C ASN A 323 39.77 2.59 0.60
N GLY A 324 40.30 3.67 0.05
CA GLY A 324 41.75 3.95 -0.02
C GLY A 324 42.57 3.06 -0.95
N GLY A 325 41.98 2.07 -1.61
CA GLY A 325 42.68 1.03 -2.39
C GLY A 325 42.83 -0.31 -1.67
N ALA A 326 42.21 -0.50 -0.49
CA ALA A 326 42.20 -1.78 0.21
C ALA A 326 41.32 -2.81 -0.53
N ALA A 327 41.79 -4.05 -0.62
CA ALA A 327 41.01 -5.17 -1.16
C ALA A 327 39.86 -5.55 -0.20
N PRO A 328 38.79 -6.20 -0.68
CA PRO A 328 37.73 -6.74 0.18
C PRO A 328 38.30 -7.76 1.19
N PRO A 329 37.93 -7.71 2.48
CA PRO A 329 38.36 -8.70 3.48
C PRO A 329 38.03 -10.15 3.11
N GLU A 330 36.93 -10.37 2.40
CA GLU A 330 36.46 -11.65 1.88
C GLU A 330 37.17 -12.11 0.59
N GLY A 331 38.03 -11.26 0.00
CA GLY A 331 38.67 -11.49 -1.30
C GLY A 331 37.81 -11.06 -2.50
N TRP A 332 38.46 -10.90 -3.66
CA TRP A 332 37.82 -10.33 -4.86
C TRP A 332 36.70 -11.21 -5.42
N GLY A 333 36.94 -12.51 -5.62
CA GLY A 333 35.93 -13.46 -6.11
C GLY A 333 34.65 -13.44 -5.27
N ALA A 334 34.78 -13.57 -3.94
CA ALA A 334 33.64 -13.56 -3.01
C ALA A 334 32.89 -12.20 -3.01
N ALA A 335 33.60 -11.07 -3.00
CA ALA A 335 32.99 -9.75 -3.05
C ALA A 335 32.26 -9.48 -4.38
N VAL A 336 32.82 -9.94 -5.51
CA VAL A 336 32.18 -9.84 -6.84
C VAL A 336 30.98 -10.78 -6.94
N LEU A 337 31.06 -12.00 -6.40
CA LEU A 337 29.95 -12.96 -6.29
C LEU A 337 28.79 -12.37 -5.47
N ALA A 338 29.08 -11.87 -4.27
CA ALA A 338 28.09 -11.20 -3.43
C ALA A 338 27.47 -9.99 -4.14
N ARG A 339 28.27 -9.19 -4.88
CA ARG A 339 27.75 -8.04 -5.61
C ARG A 339 26.94 -8.43 -6.85
N ALA A 340 27.31 -9.47 -7.58
CA ALA A 340 26.55 -9.98 -8.73
C ALA A 340 25.17 -10.49 -8.28
N HIS A 341 25.10 -11.23 -7.18
CA HIS A 341 23.84 -11.65 -6.58
C HIS A 341 22.99 -10.46 -6.11
N GLN A 342 23.57 -9.44 -5.45
CA GLN A 342 22.85 -8.21 -5.09
C GLN A 342 22.29 -7.45 -6.30
N LEU A 343 23.00 -7.47 -7.44
CA LEU A 343 22.58 -6.80 -8.67
C LEU A 343 21.55 -7.60 -9.49
N ALA A 344 21.46 -8.91 -9.28
CA ALA A 344 20.46 -9.78 -9.91
C ALA A 344 19.23 -10.03 -9.03
N ALA A 345 19.32 -9.79 -7.72
CA ALA A 345 18.21 -9.92 -6.79
C ALA A 345 17.06 -8.93 -7.11
N PRO A 346 15.79 -9.37 -7.06
CA PRO A 346 14.65 -8.45 -7.13
C PRO A 346 14.69 -7.41 -6.00
N ALA A 347 14.40 -6.15 -6.33
CA ALA A 347 14.36 -5.06 -5.34
C ALA A 347 13.24 -5.20 -4.30
N LEU A 348 12.21 -6.03 -4.58
CA LEU A 348 11.20 -6.45 -3.63
C LEU A 348 11.44 -7.93 -3.29
N GLY A 349 11.72 -8.21 -2.03
CA GLY A 349 11.93 -9.56 -1.49
C GLY A 349 11.19 -9.79 -0.17
N PRO A 350 11.06 -11.04 0.28
CA PRO A 350 10.43 -11.38 1.56
C PRO A 350 11.31 -10.93 2.74
N VAL A 351 10.65 -10.54 3.84
CA VAL A 351 11.27 -10.17 5.11
C VAL A 351 10.53 -10.83 6.26
N ILE A 352 11.20 -11.08 7.38
CA ILE A 352 10.58 -11.59 8.60
C ILE A 352 10.25 -10.41 9.52
N ASN A 353 8.96 -10.24 9.84
CA ASN A 353 8.49 -9.23 10.78
C ASN A 353 8.61 -9.73 12.22
N ALA A 354 9.60 -9.22 12.96
CA ALA A 354 9.79 -9.47 14.39
C ALA A 354 9.52 -8.22 15.24
N THR A 355 8.80 -7.22 14.70
CA THR A 355 8.56 -5.94 15.39
C THR A 355 7.42 -5.98 16.40
N GLY A 356 6.45 -6.89 16.22
CA GLY A 356 5.19 -6.89 16.97
C GLY A 356 4.13 -5.96 16.41
N VAL A 357 4.39 -5.24 15.32
CA VAL A 357 3.40 -4.43 14.60
C VAL A 357 2.73 -5.32 13.57
N VAL A 358 1.45 -5.67 13.77
CA VAL A 358 0.73 -6.64 12.90
C VAL A 358 0.52 -6.06 11.50
N LEU A 359 -0.15 -4.91 11.39
CA LEU A 359 -0.37 -4.20 10.13
C LEU A 359 0.80 -3.23 9.85
N HIS A 360 2.02 -3.74 9.73
CA HIS A 360 3.19 -2.90 9.51
C HIS A 360 3.18 -2.28 8.11
N THR A 361 2.92 -0.97 8.02
CA THR A 361 2.80 -0.23 6.74
C THR A 361 3.99 -0.43 5.81
N ASN A 362 5.21 -0.26 6.33
CA ASN A 362 6.45 -0.35 5.57
C ASN A 362 6.78 -1.78 5.11
N LEU A 363 6.13 -2.81 5.67
CA LEU A 363 6.37 -4.23 5.36
C LEU A 363 5.21 -4.87 4.57
N GLY A 364 4.30 -4.05 4.02
CA GLY A 364 3.20 -4.51 3.15
C GLY A 364 1.85 -4.71 3.84
N ARG A 365 1.66 -4.23 5.08
CA ARG A 365 0.41 -4.35 5.87
C ARG A 365 -0.03 -5.82 6.08
N ALA A 366 -1.14 -6.24 5.48
CA ALA A 366 -1.76 -7.54 5.71
C ALA A 366 -1.12 -8.66 4.86
N PRO A 367 -0.50 -9.70 5.46
CA PRO A 367 -0.14 -10.89 4.72
C PRO A 367 -1.39 -11.73 4.41
N LEU A 368 -1.49 -12.25 3.18
CA LEU A 368 -2.67 -12.94 2.67
C LEU A 368 -2.86 -14.36 3.25
N ALA A 369 -4.12 -14.76 3.42
CA ALA A 369 -4.50 -16.13 3.74
C ALA A 369 -4.14 -17.13 2.61
N PRO A 370 -3.90 -18.42 2.92
CA PRO A 370 -3.58 -19.43 1.90
C PRO A 370 -4.62 -19.53 0.77
N ALA A 371 -5.91 -19.38 1.08
CA ALA A 371 -6.99 -19.37 0.09
C ALA A 371 -6.85 -18.23 -0.93
N ALA A 372 -6.51 -17.01 -0.48
CA ALA A 372 -6.26 -15.87 -1.35
C ALA A 372 -5.00 -16.06 -2.21
N ILE A 373 -3.93 -16.64 -1.65
CA ILE A 373 -2.70 -16.97 -2.41
C ILE A 373 -3.00 -18.04 -3.48
N ALA A 374 -3.85 -19.02 -3.20
CA ALA A 374 -4.28 -20.03 -4.17
C ALA A 374 -5.13 -19.40 -5.31
N ALA A 375 -6.07 -18.51 -4.96
CA ALA A 375 -6.87 -17.78 -5.95
C ALA A 375 -6.01 -16.89 -6.87
N LEU A 376 -5.00 -16.21 -6.31
CA LEU A 376 -4.01 -15.45 -7.07
C LEU A 376 -3.25 -16.33 -8.08
N ARG A 377 -2.70 -17.47 -7.63
CA ARG A 377 -1.94 -18.39 -8.50
C ARG A 377 -2.79 -18.90 -9.66
N ARG A 378 -4.03 -19.34 -9.37
CA ARG A 378 -5.00 -19.79 -10.38
C ARG A 378 -5.29 -18.71 -11.43
N ILE A 379 -5.60 -17.49 -10.97
CA ILE A 379 -5.95 -16.38 -11.87
C ILE A 379 -4.73 -15.75 -12.55
N ALA A 380 -3.50 -16.05 -12.11
CA ALA A 380 -2.28 -15.55 -12.74
C ALA A 380 -1.93 -16.25 -14.06
N GLY A 381 -1.93 -17.59 -14.07
CA GLY A 381 -1.44 -18.39 -15.20
C GLY A 381 -2.33 -18.40 -16.45
N GLU A 382 -3.62 -18.08 -16.29
CA GLU A 382 -4.63 -18.31 -17.33
C GLU A 382 -5.46 -17.06 -17.68
N TYR A 383 -6.26 -17.19 -18.74
CA TYR A 383 -7.39 -16.30 -19.01
C TYR A 383 -8.50 -16.49 -17.97
N SER A 384 -9.35 -15.49 -17.77
CA SER A 384 -10.47 -15.59 -16.82
C SER A 384 -11.68 -14.77 -17.26
N ASN A 385 -12.84 -15.09 -16.66
CA ASN A 385 -14.13 -14.43 -16.86
C ASN A 385 -14.23 -13.00 -16.27
N LEU A 386 -13.10 -12.32 -16.05
CA LEU A 386 -12.97 -11.03 -15.36
C LEU A 386 -13.96 -9.94 -15.84
N GLU A 387 -14.21 -9.87 -17.14
CA GLU A 387 -15.26 -9.02 -17.75
C GLU A 387 -16.11 -9.84 -18.75
N TYR A 388 -16.38 -11.11 -18.44
CA TYR A 388 -17.14 -12.00 -19.31
C TYR A 388 -18.22 -12.75 -18.53
N ASP A 389 -19.46 -12.62 -18.97
CA ASP A 389 -20.59 -13.30 -18.37
C ASP A 389 -20.78 -14.67 -19.04
N LEU A 390 -20.51 -15.74 -18.29
CA LEU A 390 -20.55 -17.12 -18.79
C LEU A 390 -21.97 -17.60 -19.12
N ALA A 391 -23.01 -17.02 -18.52
CA ALA A 391 -24.40 -17.36 -18.80
C ALA A 391 -24.94 -16.62 -20.03
N GLN A 392 -24.49 -15.38 -20.25
CA GLN A 392 -24.91 -14.56 -21.39
C GLN A 392 -23.97 -14.61 -22.61
N GLY A 393 -22.80 -15.26 -22.50
CA GLY A 393 -21.80 -15.33 -23.57
C GLY A 393 -21.27 -13.97 -24.03
N SER A 394 -21.26 -12.96 -23.15
CA SER A 394 -21.03 -11.56 -23.51
C SER A 394 -20.26 -10.78 -22.44
N ARG A 395 -20.03 -9.48 -22.62
CA ARG A 395 -19.19 -8.68 -21.72
C ARG A 395 -19.87 -8.42 -20.37
N GLY A 396 -19.34 -9.03 -19.31
CA GLY A 396 -19.76 -8.81 -17.93
C GLY A 396 -19.05 -7.63 -17.26
N SER A 397 -19.56 -7.19 -16.10
CA SER A 397 -18.92 -6.17 -15.27
C SER A 397 -18.08 -6.80 -14.16
N ARG A 398 -16.76 -6.54 -14.15
CA ARG A 398 -15.83 -7.03 -13.11
C ARG A 398 -16.24 -6.66 -11.69
N HIS A 399 -17.03 -5.59 -11.53
CA HIS A 399 -17.47 -5.12 -10.23
C HIS A 399 -18.47 -6.09 -9.57
N ARG A 400 -19.08 -7.04 -10.32
CA ARG A 400 -19.92 -8.10 -9.73
C ARG A 400 -19.12 -9.10 -8.86
N LEU A 401 -17.84 -9.36 -9.17
CA LEU A 401 -17.08 -10.49 -8.61
C LEU A 401 -17.02 -10.51 -7.07
N CYS A 402 -16.78 -9.37 -6.42
CA CYS A 402 -16.78 -9.27 -4.96
C CYS A 402 -18.10 -8.70 -4.40
N ARG A 403 -19.00 -8.20 -5.25
CA ARG A 403 -20.19 -7.45 -4.86
C ARG A 403 -21.12 -8.26 -3.98
N ASP A 404 -21.46 -9.46 -4.44
CA ASP A 404 -22.56 -10.21 -3.85
C ASP A 404 -22.13 -10.79 -2.48
N LEU A 405 -20.87 -11.18 -2.33
CA LEU A 405 -20.24 -11.48 -1.03
C LEU A 405 -20.20 -10.26 -0.10
N LEU A 406 -19.84 -9.06 -0.60
CA LEU A 406 -19.83 -7.86 0.23
C LEU A 406 -21.23 -7.48 0.73
N VAL A 407 -22.26 -7.60 -0.12
CA VAL A 407 -23.67 -7.41 0.23
C VAL A 407 -24.11 -8.44 1.28
N GLU A 408 -23.83 -9.72 1.05
CA GLU A 408 -24.15 -10.83 1.96
C GLU A 408 -23.55 -10.65 3.37
N LEU A 409 -22.27 -10.28 3.44
CA LEU A 409 -21.52 -10.17 4.70
C LEU A 409 -21.80 -8.89 5.50
N THR A 410 -22.47 -7.89 4.92
CA THR A 410 -22.60 -6.56 5.54
C THR A 410 -24.01 -5.97 5.55
N GLY A 411 -24.95 -6.54 4.78
CA GLY A 411 -26.31 -6.02 4.64
C GLY A 411 -26.44 -4.73 3.82
N ALA A 412 -25.36 -4.25 3.19
CA ALA A 412 -25.41 -3.11 2.26
C ALA A 412 -26.33 -3.39 1.06
N GLU A 413 -26.99 -2.36 0.52
CA GLU A 413 -27.86 -2.56 -0.65
C GLU A 413 -27.07 -2.88 -1.93
N ASP A 414 -25.85 -2.34 -2.01
CA ASP A 414 -24.94 -2.49 -3.15
C ASP A 414 -23.47 -2.25 -2.73
N ALA A 415 -22.54 -2.67 -3.59
CA ALA A 415 -21.10 -2.59 -3.35
C ALA A 415 -20.29 -2.20 -4.60
N LEU A 416 -19.13 -1.58 -4.38
CA LEU A 416 -18.14 -1.26 -5.41
C LEU A 416 -16.72 -1.41 -4.87
N VAL A 417 -15.88 -2.14 -5.60
CA VAL A 417 -14.44 -2.31 -5.28
C VAL A 417 -13.57 -1.52 -6.28
N VAL A 418 -12.59 -0.81 -5.71
CA VAL A 418 -11.59 0.03 -6.39
C VAL A 418 -10.18 -0.25 -5.82
N ASN A 419 -9.15 0.40 -6.35
CA ASN A 419 -7.73 0.11 -6.12
C ASN A 419 -7.26 0.21 -4.65
N ASN A 420 -7.69 1.26 -3.94
CA ASN A 420 -7.38 1.48 -2.52
C ASN A 420 -8.41 2.45 -1.90
N ALA A 421 -8.47 2.52 -0.56
CA ALA A 421 -9.41 3.40 0.15
C ALA A 421 -9.27 4.89 -0.27
N ALA A 422 -8.07 5.33 -0.64
CA ALA A 422 -7.86 6.68 -1.17
C ALA A 422 -8.61 6.92 -2.48
N GLY A 423 -8.58 5.94 -3.39
CA GLY A 423 -9.40 5.94 -4.61
C GLY A 423 -10.90 5.82 -4.34
N ALA A 424 -11.30 5.13 -3.27
CA ALA A 424 -12.70 5.04 -2.84
C ALA A 424 -13.24 6.40 -2.35
N LEU A 425 -12.54 7.06 -1.43
CA LEU A 425 -12.87 8.39 -0.94
C LEU A 425 -12.90 9.42 -2.09
N LEU A 426 -11.85 9.44 -2.93
CA LEU A 426 -11.78 10.34 -4.09
C LEU A 426 -12.95 10.13 -5.06
N LEU A 427 -13.33 8.87 -5.32
CA LEU A 427 -14.46 8.52 -6.19
C LEU A 427 -15.81 8.93 -5.58
N ALA A 428 -16.03 8.67 -4.30
CA ALA A 428 -17.27 9.03 -3.62
C ALA A 428 -17.45 10.56 -3.55
N LEU A 429 -16.39 11.32 -3.26
CA LEU A 429 -16.40 12.79 -3.34
C LEU A 429 -16.69 13.28 -4.78
N SER A 430 -16.06 12.67 -5.78
CA SER A 430 -16.23 12.99 -7.21
C SER A 430 -17.64 12.71 -7.74
N ALA A 431 -18.28 11.66 -7.24
CA ALA A 431 -19.63 11.24 -7.65
C ALA A 431 -20.75 11.96 -6.88
N LEU A 432 -20.53 12.25 -5.59
CA LEU A 432 -21.57 12.78 -4.69
C LEU A 432 -21.45 14.28 -4.40
N ALA A 433 -20.28 14.90 -4.57
CA ALA A 433 -20.01 16.27 -4.10
C ALA A 433 -19.34 17.23 -5.10
N ARG A 434 -19.03 16.77 -6.32
CA ARG A 434 -18.45 17.58 -7.41
C ARG A 434 -19.29 18.84 -7.70
N ASP A 435 -18.60 19.94 -7.97
CA ASP A 435 -19.16 21.26 -8.26
C ASP A 435 -20.08 21.82 -7.14
N GLY A 436 -19.89 21.31 -5.92
CA GLY A 436 -20.57 21.76 -4.69
C GLY A 436 -19.73 21.54 -3.45
N GLU A 437 -20.33 21.64 -2.28
CA GLU A 437 -19.64 21.65 -0.99
C GLU A 437 -19.73 20.33 -0.24
N ALA A 438 -18.59 19.88 0.28
CA ALA A 438 -18.44 18.74 1.16
C ALA A 438 -17.98 19.23 2.55
N ILE A 439 -18.86 19.07 3.54
CA ILE A 439 -18.65 19.56 4.92
C ILE A 439 -17.99 18.48 5.77
N VAL A 440 -16.92 18.81 6.49
CA VAL A 440 -16.18 17.88 7.38
C VAL A 440 -15.63 18.59 8.63
N SER A 441 -15.55 17.85 9.73
CA SER A 441 -14.96 18.29 10.99
C SER A 441 -13.48 18.65 10.85
N ARG A 442 -13.04 19.78 11.43
CA ARG A 442 -11.64 20.20 11.47
C ARG A 442 -10.73 19.20 12.17
N GLY A 443 -11.26 18.43 13.12
CA GLY A 443 -10.54 17.34 13.80
C GLY A 443 -10.33 16.08 12.95
N GLU A 444 -10.91 16.03 11.74
CA GLU A 444 -10.93 14.87 10.84
C GLU A 444 -10.13 15.09 9.54
N LEU A 445 -9.42 16.21 9.44
CA LEU A 445 -8.54 16.54 8.31
C LEU A 445 -7.21 15.78 8.42
N VAL A 446 -7.28 14.45 8.38
CA VAL A 446 -6.18 13.56 8.73
C VAL A 446 -5.09 13.48 7.65
N GLU A 447 -3.85 13.26 8.09
CA GLU A 447 -2.77 12.75 7.24
C GLU A 447 -2.54 11.27 7.54
N ILE A 448 -2.44 10.44 6.50
CA ILE A 448 -2.20 8.99 6.60
C ILE A 448 -0.97 8.63 5.76
N GLY A 449 -0.06 7.84 6.33
CA GLY A 449 1.08 7.29 5.59
C GLY A 449 2.08 8.31 5.02
N GLY A 450 2.09 9.56 5.51
CA GLY A 450 3.08 10.59 5.15
C GLY A 450 2.86 11.29 3.79
N ALA A 451 1.80 10.95 3.05
CA ALA A 451 1.52 11.52 1.72
C ALA A 451 0.02 11.57 1.35
N PHE A 452 -0.86 10.83 2.03
CA PHE A 452 -2.30 10.97 1.85
C PHE A 452 -2.82 12.02 2.84
N ARG A 453 -3.53 13.03 2.33
CA ARG A 453 -4.16 14.09 3.12
C ARG A 453 -5.59 14.30 2.64
N ILE A 454 -6.53 14.37 3.57
CA ILE A 454 -7.95 14.60 3.26
C ILE A 454 -8.17 15.91 2.45
N PRO A 455 -7.60 17.07 2.82
CA PRO A 455 -7.75 18.31 2.03
C PRO A 455 -7.25 18.21 0.58
N ASP A 456 -6.06 17.63 0.37
CA ASP A 456 -5.44 17.53 -0.95
C ASP A 456 -6.25 16.64 -1.90
N ILE A 457 -6.92 15.61 -1.37
CA ILE A 457 -7.76 14.69 -2.14
C ILE A 457 -9.17 15.25 -2.38
N MET A 458 -9.74 15.95 -1.39
CA MET A 458 -10.98 16.72 -1.61
C MET A 458 -10.79 17.76 -2.72
N ALA A 459 -9.70 18.53 -2.70
CA ALA A 459 -9.36 19.47 -3.76
C ALA A 459 -9.16 18.83 -5.15
N ARG A 460 -8.85 17.53 -5.23
CA ARG A 460 -8.73 16.78 -6.50
C ARG A 460 -10.03 16.13 -6.96
N SER A 461 -11.02 15.96 -6.08
CA SER A 461 -12.33 15.38 -6.40
C SER A 461 -13.25 16.30 -7.20
N GLY A 462 -13.00 17.62 -7.16
CA GLY A 462 -13.93 18.64 -7.67
C GLY A 462 -14.99 19.08 -6.66
N ALA A 463 -14.99 18.53 -5.43
CA ALA A 463 -15.76 19.05 -4.31
C ALA A 463 -15.01 20.19 -3.60
N LYS A 464 -15.73 21.23 -3.19
CA LYS A 464 -15.22 22.29 -2.33
C LYS A 464 -15.27 21.84 -0.88
N LEU A 465 -14.10 21.77 -0.24
CA LEU A 465 -13.98 21.53 1.20
C LEU A 465 -14.61 22.68 2.01
N VAL A 466 -15.45 22.33 2.99
CA VAL A 466 -15.96 23.24 4.03
C VAL A 466 -15.63 22.64 5.40
N GLU A 467 -14.80 23.34 6.17
CA GLU A 467 -14.28 22.85 7.45
C GLU A 467 -15.09 23.41 8.64
N VAL A 468 -15.64 22.53 9.48
CA VAL A 468 -16.48 22.92 10.63
C VAL A 468 -15.88 22.54 11.99
N GLY A 469 -16.26 23.26 13.04
CA GLY A 469 -15.77 23.03 14.40
C GLY A 469 -14.28 23.33 14.60
N ALA A 470 -13.74 22.79 15.69
CA ALA A 470 -12.34 22.91 16.11
C ALA A 470 -11.63 21.55 16.16
N THR A 471 -10.29 21.55 16.14
CA THR A 471 -9.46 20.33 16.08
C THR A 471 -9.79 19.27 17.15
N ASN A 472 -10.21 19.71 18.34
CA ASN A 472 -10.59 18.84 19.45
C ASN A 472 -12.11 18.74 19.67
N ARG A 473 -12.91 19.70 19.19
CA ARG A 473 -14.34 19.81 19.50
C ARG A 473 -15.13 20.27 18.28
N THR A 474 -16.01 19.40 17.79
CA THR A 474 -17.04 19.70 16.79
C THR A 474 -18.40 19.32 17.34
N HIS A 475 -19.41 20.15 17.08
CA HIS A 475 -20.77 19.99 17.58
C HIS A 475 -21.78 20.01 16.43
N ARG A 476 -22.98 19.49 16.70
CA ARG A 476 -24.10 19.41 15.75
C ARG A 476 -24.40 20.72 15.02
N LYS A 477 -24.49 21.81 15.78
CA LYS A 477 -24.70 23.17 15.28
C LYS A 477 -23.62 23.65 14.29
N ASP A 478 -22.41 23.10 14.35
CA ASP A 478 -21.28 23.52 13.51
C ASP A 478 -21.43 22.94 12.10
N TYR A 479 -21.98 21.73 11.97
CA TYR A 479 -22.44 21.15 10.70
C TYR A 479 -23.73 21.84 10.22
N GLU A 480 -24.76 21.94 11.06
CA GLU A 480 -26.08 22.50 10.70
C GLU A 480 -25.98 23.96 10.22
N GLY A 481 -25.13 24.78 10.87
CA GLY A 481 -24.88 26.18 10.48
C GLY A 481 -23.99 26.38 9.25
N ALA A 482 -23.38 25.30 8.72
CA ALA A 482 -22.55 25.34 7.50
C ALA A 482 -23.29 24.82 6.25
N ILE A 483 -24.50 24.29 6.40
CA ILE A 483 -25.31 23.79 5.29
C ILE A 483 -25.94 24.96 4.53
N GLY A 484 -25.77 24.96 3.21
CA GLY A 484 -26.30 25.98 2.31
C GLY A 484 -26.65 25.42 0.91
N PRO A 485 -27.09 26.28 -0.03
CA PRO A 485 -27.57 25.83 -1.35
C PRO A 485 -26.54 25.11 -2.23
N ALA A 486 -25.25 25.22 -1.90
CA ALA A 486 -24.16 24.52 -2.59
C ALA A 486 -23.76 23.20 -1.92
N THR A 487 -24.24 22.90 -0.71
CA THR A 487 -23.90 21.67 0.01
C THR A 487 -24.42 20.43 -0.72
N ARG A 488 -23.56 19.42 -0.82
CA ARG A 488 -23.85 18.14 -1.48
C ARG A 488 -23.61 16.94 -0.59
N LEU A 489 -22.62 17.02 0.29
CA LEU A 489 -22.15 15.90 1.10
C LEU A 489 -21.78 16.34 2.52
N LEU A 490 -22.18 15.56 3.52
CA LEU A 490 -21.53 15.57 4.84
C LEU A 490 -20.54 14.40 4.90
N LEU A 491 -19.26 14.70 5.15
CA LEU A 491 -18.20 13.73 5.32
C LEU A 491 -17.89 13.54 6.82
N LYS A 492 -17.81 12.27 7.21
CA LYS A 492 -17.25 11.81 8.48
C LYS A 492 -16.01 10.97 8.17
N VAL A 493 -14.90 11.17 8.88
CA VAL A 493 -13.68 10.35 8.78
C VAL A 493 -13.38 9.73 10.14
N HIS A 494 -13.10 8.43 10.17
CA HIS A 494 -12.63 7.76 11.39
C HIS A 494 -11.16 8.10 11.64
N ARG A 495 -10.86 8.52 12.88
CA ARG A 495 -9.51 8.87 13.35
C ARG A 495 -8.71 7.61 13.66
N SER A 496 -8.48 6.80 12.62
CA SER A 496 -7.94 5.44 12.73
C SER A 496 -6.45 5.36 13.06
N ASN A 497 -5.67 6.43 12.83
CA ASN A 497 -4.22 6.46 13.05
C ASN A 497 -3.72 7.35 14.21
N PHE A 498 -4.61 8.07 14.90
CA PHE A 498 -4.28 8.82 16.13
C PHE A 498 -5.54 9.05 16.97
N GLN A 499 -5.35 9.33 18.27
CA GLN A 499 -6.42 9.74 19.16
C GLN A 499 -6.17 11.18 19.65
N VAL A 500 -7.23 11.96 19.81
CA VAL A 500 -7.19 13.24 20.55
C VAL A 500 -7.70 12.97 21.96
N THR A 501 -6.97 13.43 22.98
CA THR A 501 -7.30 13.20 24.40
C THR A 501 -7.46 14.54 25.14
N GLY A 502 -8.08 14.51 26.31
CA GLY A 502 -8.45 15.70 27.08
C GLY A 502 -9.86 16.21 26.73
N PHE A 503 -10.05 17.53 26.64
CA PHE A 503 -11.35 18.13 26.36
C PHE A 503 -11.77 17.97 24.89
N THR A 504 -12.37 16.82 24.55
CA THR A 504 -12.83 16.51 23.19
C THR A 504 -14.35 16.46 23.05
N ALA A 505 -14.84 16.71 21.83
CA ALA A 505 -16.22 16.48 21.43
C ALA A 505 -16.24 16.08 19.94
N ASP A 506 -17.03 15.09 19.59
CA ASP A 506 -17.13 14.55 18.24
C ASP A 506 -18.56 14.04 17.97
N LEU A 507 -18.97 14.00 16.70
CA LEU A 507 -20.27 13.46 16.28
C LEU A 507 -20.15 11.99 15.89
N ALA A 508 -21.14 11.20 16.30
CA ALA A 508 -21.33 9.84 15.82
C ALA A 508 -21.77 9.84 14.34
N PRO A 509 -21.41 8.83 13.52
CA PRO A 509 -21.86 8.74 12.12
C PRO A 509 -23.40 8.80 11.97
N LEU A 510 -24.14 8.27 12.95
CA LEU A 510 -25.62 8.33 13.02
C LEU A 510 -26.15 9.78 13.08
N GLU A 511 -25.44 10.68 13.73
CA GLU A 511 -25.83 12.09 13.78
C GLU A 511 -25.58 12.78 12.44
N ILE A 512 -24.46 12.47 11.79
CA ILE A 512 -24.13 12.98 10.44
C ILE A 512 -25.17 12.50 9.43
N ALA A 513 -25.55 11.23 9.47
CA ALA A 513 -26.64 10.67 8.66
C ALA A 513 -27.98 11.38 8.90
N ALA A 514 -28.33 11.66 10.17
CA ALA A 514 -29.56 12.36 10.51
C ALA A 514 -29.59 13.81 9.98
N ILE A 515 -28.48 14.55 10.11
CA ILE A 515 -28.36 15.93 9.59
C ILE A 515 -28.43 15.91 8.06
N ALA A 516 -27.68 15.01 7.40
CA ALA A 516 -27.66 14.89 5.95
C ALA A 516 -29.06 14.61 5.38
N ARG A 517 -29.78 13.66 5.98
CA ARG A 517 -31.15 13.28 5.63
C ARG A 517 -32.14 14.44 5.81
N ALA A 518 -32.03 15.21 6.89
CA ALA A 518 -32.87 16.39 7.13
C ALA A 518 -32.63 17.48 6.08
N ALA A 519 -31.37 17.72 5.71
CA ALA A 519 -30.97 18.70 4.69
C ALA A 519 -31.11 18.20 3.24
N ARG A 520 -31.41 16.90 3.03
CA ARG A 520 -31.45 16.22 1.72
C ARG A 520 -30.14 16.29 0.94
N VAL A 521 -29.02 16.20 1.66
CA VAL A 521 -27.66 16.06 1.11
C VAL A 521 -27.16 14.63 1.35
N ALA A 522 -26.16 14.18 0.59
CA ALA A 522 -25.57 12.85 0.78
C ALA A 522 -24.71 12.79 2.05
N SER A 523 -24.37 11.59 2.48
CA SER A 523 -23.48 11.31 3.62
C SER A 523 -22.49 10.19 3.32
N LEU A 524 -21.23 10.42 3.68
CA LEU A 524 -20.11 9.48 3.50
C LEU A 524 -19.35 9.32 4.81
N PHE A 525 -19.13 8.06 5.21
CA PHE A 525 -18.24 7.71 6.32
C PHE A 525 -16.98 7.00 5.79
N ASP A 526 -15.83 7.69 5.81
CA ASP A 526 -14.52 7.02 5.63
C ASP A 526 -14.13 6.35 6.95
N LEU A 527 -14.58 5.10 7.11
CA LEU A 527 -14.25 4.22 8.21
C LEU A 527 -12.78 3.79 8.14
N GLY A 528 -12.24 3.66 6.93
CA GLY A 528 -10.81 3.52 6.65
C GLY A 528 -10.18 2.17 7.01
N SER A 529 -10.54 1.55 8.14
CA SER A 529 -9.88 0.37 8.74
C SER A 529 -10.40 -0.99 8.28
N GLY A 530 -11.67 -1.09 7.88
CA GLY A 530 -12.25 -2.29 7.27
C GLY A 530 -12.52 -3.44 8.25
N LEU A 531 -12.86 -3.15 9.50
CA LEU A 531 -13.18 -4.16 10.50
C LEU A 531 -14.52 -4.86 10.19
N LEU A 532 -14.48 -6.12 9.77
CA LEU A 532 -15.68 -6.94 9.48
C LEU A 532 -16.14 -7.82 10.65
N LEU A 533 -15.23 -8.15 11.58
CA LEU A 533 -15.46 -9.07 12.71
C LEU A 533 -15.12 -8.32 13.99
N ASP A 534 -16.02 -8.31 14.99
CA ASP A 534 -15.76 -7.62 16.25
C ASP A 534 -14.61 -8.29 17.03
N LEU A 535 -13.65 -7.48 17.46
CA LEU A 535 -12.48 -7.91 18.22
C LEU A 535 -12.58 -7.58 19.72
N SER A 536 -13.71 -7.03 20.18
CA SER A 536 -13.97 -6.76 21.60
C SER A 536 -13.78 -7.97 22.53
N PRO A 537 -14.09 -9.24 22.14
CA PRO A 537 -13.84 -10.41 22.99
C PRO A 537 -12.35 -10.67 23.29
N TRP A 538 -11.45 -10.11 22.47
CA TRP A 538 -9.99 -10.19 22.65
C TRP A 538 -9.39 -8.88 23.21
N GLY A 539 -10.24 -8.01 23.78
CA GLY A 539 -9.82 -6.76 24.43
C GLY A 539 -9.51 -5.61 23.47
N LEU A 540 -9.76 -5.76 22.16
CA LEU A 540 -9.62 -4.72 21.15
C LEU A 540 -10.96 -4.01 20.95
N THR A 541 -11.16 -2.89 21.66
CA THR A 541 -12.41 -2.11 21.65
C THR A 541 -12.24 -0.72 21.03
N GLY A 542 -13.37 -0.10 20.63
CA GLY A 542 -13.41 1.31 20.19
C GLY A 542 -13.09 1.59 18.72
N GLU A 543 -12.82 0.56 17.92
CA GLU A 543 -12.73 0.66 16.45
C GLU A 543 -14.10 0.24 15.85
N PRO A 544 -14.74 1.07 15.00
CA PRO A 544 -16.05 0.77 14.46
C PRO A 544 -16.01 -0.34 13.41
N THR A 545 -16.96 -1.28 13.48
CA THR A 545 -17.17 -2.27 12.43
C THR A 545 -17.85 -1.66 11.20
N VAL A 546 -17.67 -2.29 10.04
CA VAL A 546 -18.35 -1.93 8.79
C VAL A 546 -19.87 -2.06 8.93
N ALA A 547 -20.35 -3.03 9.72
CA ALA A 547 -21.77 -3.21 10.00
C ALA A 547 -22.36 -2.03 10.80
N GLU A 548 -21.68 -1.58 11.87
CA GLU A 548 -22.08 -0.36 12.60
C GLU A 548 -22.00 0.90 11.72
N GLY A 549 -20.97 0.99 10.87
CA GLY A 549 -20.84 2.05 9.87
C GLY A 549 -22.06 2.15 8.97
N LEU A 550 -22.56 1.02 8.44
CA LEU A 550 -23.77 0.96 7.62
C LEU A 550 -25.05 1.19 8.45
N ALA A 551 -25.15 0.57 9.63
CA ALA A 551 -26.31 0.71 10.53
C ALA A 551 -26.51 2.15 11.04
N SER A 552 -25.48 3.00 11.00
CA SER A 552 -25.60 4.44 11.24
C SER A 552 -26.50 5.16 10.22
N GLY A 553 -26.79 4.55 9.07
CA GLY A 553 -27.72 5.07 8.08
C GLY A 553 -27.16 6.17 7.19
N VAL A 554 -25.84 6.26 7.05
CA VAL A 554 -25.15 7.04 6.00
C VAL A 554 -25.36 6.43 4.62
N ASP A 555 -25.31 7.25 3.57
CA ASP A 555 -25.57 6.79 2.19
C ASP A 555 -24.46 5.85 1.67
N THR A 556 -23.22 6.03 2.14
CA THR A 556 -22.10 5.12 1.85
C THR A 556 -20.98 5.13 2.90
N VAL A 557 -20.29 3.99 3.05
CA VAL A 557 -19.10 3.77 3.89
C VAL A 557 -17.91 3.38 3.01
N ALA A 558 -16.74 3.96 3.26
CA ALA A 558 -15.47 3.67 2.58
C ALA A 558 -14.43 3.05 3.53
N PHE A 559 -13.67 2.05 3.07
CA PHE A 559 -12.57 1.43 3.85
C PHE A 559 -11.51 0.68 3.02
N SER A 560 -10.44 0.23 3.69
CA SER A 560 -9.29 -0.49 3.11
C SER A 560 -9.43 -2.02 3.21
N GLY A 561 -9.10 -2.77 2.16
CA GLY A 561 -9.06 -4.25 2.18
C GLY A 561 -7.81 -4.86 2.86
N ASP A 562 -6.71 -4.12 2.94
CA ASP A 562 -5.39 -4.55 3.44
C ASP A 562 -5.09 -4.09 4.88
N LYS A 563 -6.14 -3.76 5.63
CA LYS A 563 -6.07 -3.47 7.07
C LYS A 563 -6.76 -4.59 7.86
N LEU A 564 -7.82 -4.32 8.62
CA LEU A 564 -8.45 -5.29 9.53
C LEU A 564 -9.29 -6.36 8.79
N LEU A 565 -9.59 -6.14 7.51
CA LEU A 565 -10.12 -7.17 6.61
C LEU A 565 -9.08 -8.26 6.28
N GLY A 566 -7.78 -7.98 6.44
CA GLY A 566 -6.70 -8.96 6.22
C GLY A 566 -6.58 -9.49 4.78
N GLY A 567 -7.10 -8.74 3.80
CA GLY A 567 -7.10 -9.08 2.39
C GLY A 567 -6.04 -8.29 1.58
N PRO A 568 -6.18 -8.26 0.24
CA PRO A 568 -5.30 -7.48 -0.64
C PRO A 568 -5.60 -5.98 -0.53
N GLN A 569 -4.70 -5.14 -1.07
CA GLN A 569 -4.96 -3.70 -1.18
C GLN A 569 -6.18 -3.46 -2.07
N ALA A 570 -7.27 -3.01 -1.45
CA ALA A 570 -8.50 -2.63 -2.10
C ALA A 570 -9.09 -1.39 -1.42
N GLY A 571 -9.87 -0.62 -2.16
CA GLY A 571 -10.82 0.35 -1.62
C GLY A 571 -12.21 -0.22 -1.81
N ILE A 572 -13.00 -0.24 -0.74
CA ILE A 572 -14.34 -0.82 -0.76
C ILE A 572 -15.33 0.27 -0.40
N LEU A 573 -16.33 0.48 -1.26
CA LEU A 573 -17.49 1.32 -1.04
C LEU A 573 -18.71 0.42 -0.88
N LEU A 574 -19.43 0.60 0.22
CA LEU A 574 -20.72 -0.05 0.52
C LEU A 574 -21.76 1.02 0.81
N GLY A 575 -23.05 0.74 0.60
CA GLY A 575 -24.11 1.67 0.95
C GLY A 575 -25.40 1.46 0.19
N THR A 576 -26.10 2.57 -0.08
CA THR A 576 -27.33 2.58 -0.89
C THR A 576 -27.03 2.33 -2.37
N LYS A 577 -27.97 1.72 -3.09
CA LYS A 577 -27.89 1.52 -4.54
C LYS A 577 -27.66 2.84 -5.28
N THR A 578 -28.31 3.92 -4.84
CA THR A 578 -28.19 5.25 -5.45
C THR A 578 -26.77 5.81 -5.33
N ALA A 579 -26.18 5.79 -4.13
CA ALA A 579 -24.82 6.30 -3.91
C ALA A 579 -23.76 5.45 -4.63
N ILE A 580 -23.92 4.13 -4.60
CA ILE A 580 -22.98 3.19 -5.23
C ILE A 580 -23.09 3.23 -6.77
N GLU A 581 -24.29 3.39 -7.34
CA GLU A 581 -24.44 3.55 -8.80
C GLU A 581 -23.88 4.90 -9.29
N ALA A 582 -24.02 5.99 -8.52
CA ALA A 582 -23.34 7.25 -8.81
C ALA A 582 -21.80 7.06 -8.81
N CYS A 583 -21.25 6.38 -7.81
CA CYS A 583 -19.82 6.04 -7.78
C CYS A 583 -19.40 5.12 -8.94
N ARG A 584 -20.27 4.21 -9.38
CA ARG A 584 -20.01 3.25 -10.47
C ARG A 584 -20.04 3.90 -11.85
N THR A 585 -20.82 4.97 -12.02
CA THR A 585 -21.03 5.67 -13.30
C THR A 585 -20.11 6.89 -13.50
N ASP A 586 -19.50 7.43 -12.44
CA ASP A 586 -18.46 8.46 -12.57
C ASP A 586 -17.27 7.93 -13.41
N PRO A 587 -16.82 8.65 -14.46
CA PRO A 587 -15.67 8.24 -15.29
C PRO A 587 -14.39 7.94 -14.49
N LEU A 588 -14.21 8.53 -13.31
CA LEU A 588 -13.07 8.29 -12.43
C LEU A 588 -13.02 6.85 -11.91
N ALA A 589 -14.16 6.15 -11.81
CA ALA A 589 -14.24 4.73 -11.46
C ALA A 589 -13.40 3.86 -12.39
N ARG A 590 -13.24 4.26 -13.67
CA ARG A 590 -12.38 3.56 -14.63
C ARG A 590 -10.89 3.77 -14.35
N ALA A 591 -10.50 4.90 -13.75
CA ALA A 591 -9.11 5.20 -13.40
C ALA A 591 -8.69 4.51 -12.09
N VAL A 592 -9.56 4.53 -11.06
CA VAL A 592 -9.30 3.84 -9.77
C VAL A 592 -9.67 2.35 -9.78
N ARG A 593 -9.94 1.76 -10.94
CA ARG A 593 -10.49 0.41 -11.08
C ARG A 593 -9.51 -0.70 -10.66
N SER A 594 -9.96 -1.62 -9.79
CA SER A 594 -9.17 -2.79 -9.37
C SER A 594 -8.78 -3.72 -10.52
N ASP A 595 -7.62 -4.35 -10.40
CA ASP A 595 -7.06 -5.34 -11.32
C ASP A 595 -7.58 -6.77 -11.04
N LYS A 596 -7.07 -7.79 -11.76
CA LYS A 596 -7.54 -9.19 -11.63
C LYS A 596 -7.06 -9.89 -10.36
N PHE A 597 -5.88 -9.53 -9.85
CA PHE A 597 -5.25 -10.13 -8.68
C PHE A 597 -5.95 -9.65 -7.41
N THR A 598 -6.15 -8.35 -7.26
CA THR A 598 -6.89 -7.77 -6.13
C THR A 598 -8.29 -8.35 -6.00
N LEU A 599 -9.04 -8.48 -7.10
CA LEU A 599 -10.40 -9.03 -7.05
C LEU A 599 -10.42 -10.52 -6.68
N ALA A 600 -9.52 -11.33 -7.27
CA ALA A 600 -9.44 -12.77 -6.97
C ALA A 600 -8.98 -13.07 -5.53
N ALA A 601 -8.03 -12.29 -5.01
CA ALA A 601 -7.61 -12.40 -3.61
C ALA A 601 -8.70 -11.93 -2.65
N LEU A 602 -9.40 -10.83 -2.97
CA LEU A 602 -10.45 -10.27 -2.12
C LEU A 602 -11.68 -11.19 -2.07
N GLU A 603 -12.14 -11.73 -3.20
CA GLU A 603 -13.21 -12.74 -3.27
C GLU A 603 -12.90 -13.94 -2.36
N ALA A 604 -11.68 -14.47 -2.43
CA ALA A 604 -11.24 -15.60 -1.61
C ALA A 604 -11.09 -15.24 -0.11
N THR A 605 -10.68 -14.02 0.24
CA THR A 605 -10.67 -13.55 1.64
C THR A 605 -12.09 -13.36 2.17
N LEU A 606 -13.00 -12.74 1.41
CA LEU A 606 -14.41 -12.56 1.78
C LEU A 606 -15.12 -13.91 1.96
N ALA A 607 -14.81 -14.91 1.13
CA ALA A 607 -15.36 -16.26 1.29
C ALA A 607 -14.99 -16.94 2.62
N LEU A 608 -13.92 -16.51 3.30
CA LEU A 608 -13.60 -16.97 4.67
C LEU A 608 -14.53 -16.34 5.72
N TYR A 609 -14.92 -15.07 5.55
CA TYR A 609 -15.80 -14.34 6.49
C TYR A 609 -17.23 -14.89 6.61
N ARG A 610 -17.64 -15.83 5.73
CA ARG A 610 -18.87 -16.62 5.90
C ARG A 610 -18.86 -17.50 7.15
N ASP A 611 -17.68 -17.81 7.69
CA ASP A 611 -17.46 -18.53 8.94
C ASP A 611 -16.51 -17.69 9.81
N PRO A 612 -17.03 -16.96 10.83
CA PRO A 612 -16.22 -16.07 11.65
C PRO A 612 -15.02 -16.74 12.33
N GLU A 613 -15.13 -18.01 12.72
CA GLU A 613 -14.05 -18.75 13.38
C GLU A 613 -12.98 -19.19 12.39
N ARG A 614 -13.37 -19.61 11.18
CA ARG A 614 -12.40 -19.83 10.09
C ARG A 614 -11.75 -18.54 9.62
N ALA A 615 -12.49 -17.43 9.52
CA ALA A 615 -11.90 -16.12 9.24
C ALA A 615 -10.85 -15.77 10.29
N ARG A 616 -11.19 -15.90 11.58
CA ARG A 616 -10.28 -15.66 12.71
C ARG A 616 -9.03 -16.54 12.68
N GLY A 617 -9.15 -17.82 12.31
CA GLY A 617 -8.03 -18.77 12.24
C GLY A 617 -7.17 -18.67 10.97
N GLU A 618 -7.78 -18.53 9.79
CA GLU A 618 -7.12 -18.58 8.49
C GLU A 618 -6.57 -17.22 8.02
N ILE A 619 -7.21 -16.09 8.38
CA ILE A 619 -6.76 -14.76 7.99
C ILE A 619 -5.60 -14.33 8.90
N PRO A 620 -4.37 -14.13 8.38
CA PRO A 620 -3.20 -13.94 9.24
C PRO A 620 -3.29 -12.74 10.19
N VAL A 621 -3.92 -11.64 9.76
CA VAL A 621 -4.13 -10.45 10.59
C VAL A 621 -5.03 -10.76 11.79
N LEU A 622 -6.22 -11.34 11.56
CA LEU A 622 -7.15 -11.70 12.64
C LEU A 622 -6.51 -12.71 13.59
N ARG A 623 -5.80 -13.71 13.05
CA ARG A 623 -5.09 -14.70 13.87
C ARG A 623 -4.04 -14.06 14.77
N MET A 624 -3.19 -13.17 14.24
CA MET A 624 -2.15 -12.48 15.04
C MET A 624 -2.73 -11.53 16.10
N LEU A 625 -3.90 -10.95 15.86
CA LEU A 625 -4.59 -10.07 16.81
C LEU A 625 -5.34 -10.84 17.90
N THR A 626 -5.91 -12.01 17.57
CA THR A 626 -6.70 -12.85 18.49
C THR A 626 -5.92 -14.01 19.13
N GLU A 627 -4.59 -14.06 18.93
CA GLU A 627 -3.74 -15.13 19.45
C GLU A 627 -3.56 -15.06 20.98
N ASP A 628 -3.65 -16.22 21.61
CA ASP A 628 -3.40 -16.45 23.03
C ASP A 628 -1.95 -16.06 23.42
N VAL A 629 -1.82 -15.23 24.45
CA VAL A 629 -0.54 -14.75 24.96
C VAL A 629 0.40 -15.90 25.38
N GLU A 630 -0.14 -17.03 25.86
CA GLU A 630 0.66 -18.20 26.23
C GLU A 630 1.05 -19.06 25.01
N GLN A 631 0.35 -18.96 23.87
CA GLN A 631 0.84 -19.49 22.59
C GLN A 631 2.03 -18.68 22.08
N ILE A 632 1.96 -17.34 22.18
CA ILE A 632 3.08 -16.45 21.86
C ILE A 632 4.26 -16.70 22.80
N ARG A 633 4.00 -16.91 24.10
CA ARG A 633 5.02 -17.26 25.10
C ARG A 633 5.81 -18.51 24.71
N ARG A 634 5.14 -19.61 24.37
CA ARG A 634 5.82 -20.85 23.95
C ARG A 634 6.67 -20.65 22.69
N ARG A 635 6.29 -19.73 21.78
CA ARG A 635 7.14 -19.32 20.66
C ARG A 635 8.33 -18.44 21.11
N ALA A 636 8.16 -17.57 22.10
CA ALA A 636 9.25 -16.78 22.69
C ALA A 636 10.28 -17.69 23.37
N GLU A 637 9.83 -18.65 24.18
CA GLU A 637 10.67 -19.64 24.85
C GLU A 637 11.41 -20.54 23.84
N THR A 638 10.73 -20.97 22.76
CA THR A 638 11.38 -21.71 21.66
C THR A 638 12.44 -20.86 20.95
N LEU A 639 12.15 -19.59 20.64
CA LEU A 639 13.08 -18.68 19.98
C LEU A 639 14.28 -18.36 20.89
N HIS A 640 14.07 -18.15 22.18
CA HIS A 640 15.11 -17.97 23.19
C HIS A 640 16.02 -19.21 23.28
N ASN A 641 15.46 -20.41 23.40
CA ASN A 641 16.23 -21.66 23.41
C ASN A 641 17.04 -21.83 22.11
N GLY A 642 16.50 -21.40 20.97
CA GLY A 642 17.21 -21.36 19.69
C GLY A 642 18.33 -20.31 19.62
N VAL A 643 18.22 -19.18 20.30
CA VAL A 643 19.29 -18.15 20.35
C VAL A 643 20.37 -18.53 21.37
N GLY A 644 19.97 -19.01 22.54
CA GLY A 644 20.83 -19.31 23.67
C GLY A 644 20.96 -18.16 24.67
N LYS A 645 22.02 -18.22 25.48
CA LYS A 645 22.31 -17.34 26.63
C LYS A 645 22.28 -15.84 26.33
N ASP A 646 22.53 -15.44 25.08
CA ASP A 646 22.64 -14.05 24.64
C ASP A 646 21.24 -13.43 24.34
N SER A 647 20.23 -13.91 25.09
CA SER A 647 18.84 -13.46 25.04
C SER A 647 18.06 -13.80 26.33
N GLU A 648 16.97 -13.07 26.58
CA GLU A 648 16.01 -13.33 27.66
C GLU A 648 14.55 -13.24 27.15
N VAL A 649 13.63 -13.97 27.79
CA VAL A 649 12.18 -13.88 27.53
C VAL A 649 11.55 -12.88 28.50
N VAL A 650 10.93 -11.82 27.98
CA VAL A 650 10.35 -10.73 28.79
C VAL A 650 8.92 -10.39 28.39
N ALA A 651 8.09 -10.05 29.36
CA ALA A 651 6.73 -9.56 29.10
C ALA A 651 6.76 -8.16 28.45
N GLY A 652 5.86 -7.92 27.51
CA GLY A 652 5.78 -6.63 26.82
C GLY A 652 4.43 -6.40 26.13
N ASP A 653 4.44 -5.48 25.16
CA ASP A 653 3.28 -5.14 24.34
C ASP A 653 3.62 -5.13 22.84
N SER A 654 2.74 -5.73 22.04
CA SER A 654 2.65 -5.63 20.58
C SER A 654 1.70 -4.48 20.17
N GLU A 655 1.66 -4.15 18.88
CA GLU A 655 0.80 -3.10 18.32
C GLU A 655 -0.03 -3.59 17.13
N VAL A 656 -1.24 -3.05 16.97
CA VAL A 656 -2.08 -3.34 15.80
C VAL A 656 -1.46 -2.78 14.52
N GLY A 657 -0.97 -1.54 14.56
CA GLY A 657 -0.40 -0.85 13.40
C GLY A 657 -1.47 -0.40 12.38
N GLY A 658 -1.07 -0.22 11.12
CA GLY A 658 -1.94 0.00 9.96
C GLY A 658 -2.70 1.33 9.90
N GLY A 659 -2.82 2.04 11.02
CA GLY A 659 -3.88 3.03 11.21
C GLY A 659 -5.22 2.34 11.43
N SER A 660 -5.32 1.58 12.52
CA SER A 660 -6.54 1.13 13.19
C SER A 660 -6.24 0.97 14.70
N PHE A 661 -7.26 1.00 15.58
CA PHE A 661 -7.09 0.85 17.05
C PHE A 661 -5.97 1.76 17.63
N PRO A 662 -6.01 3.09 17.42
CA PRO A 662 -4.91 3.98 17.77
C PRO A 662 -4.62 3.98 19.27
N GLY A 663 -3.40 3.56 19.64
CA GLY A 663 -2.94 3.49 21.03
C GLY A 663 -3.24 2.17 21.75
N ALA A 664 -3.97 1.23 21.13
CA ALA A 664 -4.19 -0.10 21.70
C ALA A 664 -2.87 -0.89 21.84
N LYS A 665 -2.78 -1.70 22.90
CA LYS A 665 -1.59 -2.49 23.24
C LYS A 665 -2.00 -3.94 23.52
N LEU A 666 -1.35 -4.87 22.85
CA LEU A 666 -1.65 -6.31 22.93
C LEU A 666 -0.56 -7.02 23.75
N LYS A 667 -0.91 -7.62 24.88
CA LYS A 667 0.06 -8.29 25.76
C LYS A 667 0.77 -9.43 25.04
N THR A 668 2.11 -9.44 25.14
CA THR A 668 2.98 -10.35 24.41
C THR A 668 4.18 -10.75 25.26
N TRP A 669 4.90 -11.76 24.78
CA TRP A 669 6.21 -12.17 25.30
C TRP A 669 7.26 -11.94 24.23
N LEU A 670 8.26 -11.12 24.53
CA LEU A 670 9.35 -10.74 23.63
C LEU A 670 10.59 -11.59 23.94
N VAL A 671 11.44 -11.80 22.94
CA VAL A 671 12.84 -12.20 23.14
C VAL A 671 13.70 -10.94 23.03
N ALA A 672 14.26 -10.49 24.15
CA ALA A 672 15.22 -9.38 24.17
C ALA A 672 16.65 -9.94 24.05
N LEU A 673 17.48 -9.30 23.22
CA LEU A 673 18.86 -9.73 23.01
C LEU A 673 19.81 -9.02 23.97
N THR A 674 20.75 -9.77 24.55
CA THR A 674 21.86 -9.26 25.37
C THR A 674 23.14 -9.31 24.53
N ALA A 675 23.70 -8.14 24.23
CA ALA A 675 24.78 -8.01 23.25
C ALA A 675 25.92 -7.16 23.80
N ASP A 676 26.64 -7.66 24.81
CA ASP A 676 27.67 -6.93 25.58
C ASP A 676 28.78 -6.26 24.73
N LYS A 677 28.96 -6.70 23.48
CA LYS A 677 29.97 -6.22 22.53
C LYS A 677 29.43 -5.30 21.42
N LEU A 678 28.11 -5.15 21.29
CA LEU A 678 27.46 -4.56 20.11
C LEU A 678 26.30 -3.65 20.50
N THR A 679 26.24 -2.44 19.95
CA THR A 679 25.07 -1.56 20.12
C THR A 679 23.82 -2.18 19.48
N ALA A 680 22.64 -1.87 20.01
CA ALA A 680 21.37 -2.36 19.46
C ALA A 680 21.18 -1.97 17.98
N ASP A 681 21.65 -0.78 17.57
CA ASP A 681 21.69 -0.36 16.16
C ASP A 681 22.57 -1.27 15.28
N SER A 682 23.71 -1.74 15.79
CA SER A 682 24.60 -2.66 15.08
C SER A 682 23.94 -4.02 14.88
N VAL A 683 23.38 -4.61 15.95
CA VAL A 683 22.65 -5.88 15.88
C VAL A 683 21.43 -5.77 14.96
N ALA A 684 20.64 -4.70 15.07
CA ALA A 684 19.51 -4.45 14.18
C ALA A 684 19.93 -4.23 12.72
N ALA A 685 21.08 -3.59 12.46
CA ALA A 685 21.63 -3.44 11.11
C ALA A 685 22.13 -4.76 10.51
N ARG A 686 22.68 -5.66 11.34
CA ARG A 686 23.06 -7.03 10.94
C ARG A 686 21.85 -7.90 10.63
N LEU A 687 20.81 -7.88 11.48
CA LEU A 687 19.54 -8.57 11.23
C LEU A 687 18.86 -8.11 9.93
N ARG A 688 18.93 -6.81 9.58
CA ARG A 688 18.47 -6.29 8.29
C ARG A 688 19.31 -6.71 7.07
N ARG A 689 20.50 -7.29 7.28
CA ARG A 689 21.40 -7.84 6.25
C ARG A 689 21.37 -9.36 6.17
N ALA A 690 20.66 -10.04 7.07
CA ALA A 690 20.43 -11.48 7.00
C ALA A 690 19.63 -11.85 5.74
N ASN A 691 19.64 -13.12 5.35
CA ASN A 691 18.86 -13.65 4.23
C ASN A 691 17.90 -14.76 4.71
N PRO A 692 16.58 -14.52 4.76
CA PRO A 692 15.89 -13.24 4.52
C PRO A 692 16.16 -12.22 5.66
N PRO A 693 15.96 -10.91 5.41
CA PRO A 693 16.13 -9.88 6.44
C PRO A 693 15.14 -10.07 7.60
N VAL A 694 15.63 -9.91 8.83
CA VAL A 694 14.81 -9.89 10.05
C VAL A 694 14.62 -8.43 10.50
N ILE A 695 13.37 -7.99 10.61
CA ILE A 695 13.00 -6.65 11.05
C ILE A 695 12.57 -6.71 12.51
N ALA A 696 13.50 -6.42 13.41
CA ALA A 696 13.27 -6.26 14.85
C ALA A 696 13.01 -4.79 15.23
N ARG A 697 12.62 -4.53 16.48
CA ARG A 697 12.58 -3.16 17.04
C ARG A 697 13.59 -3.00 18.18
N ILE A 698 13.97 -1.76 18.47
CA ILE A 698 14.82 -1.40 19.61
C ILE A 698 13.92 -0.87 20.73
N ALA A 699 14.12 -1.35 21.96
CA ALA A 699 13.45 -0.88 23.18
C ALA A 699 14.44 -0.93 24.35
N ASP A 700 14.49 0.12 25.17
CA ASP A 700 15.39 0.25 26.32
C ASP A 700 16.87 -0.09 26.00
N ASP A 701 17.33 0.44 24.86
CA ASP A 701 18.64 0.21 24.21
C ASP A 701 19.01 -1.26 23.91
N ARG A 702 17.99 -2.12 23.75
CA ARG A 702 18.16 -3.52 23.37
C ARG A 702 17.32 -3.86 22.15
N VAL A 703 17.80 -4.79 21.32
CA VAL A 703 16.99 -5.36 20.23
C VAL A 703 15.98 -6.32 20.85
N VAL A 704 14.71 -6.16 20.50
CA VAL A 704 13.63 -7.07 20.93
C VAL A 704 12.88 -7.63 19.73
N LEU A 705 12.58 -8.93 19.81
CA LEU A 705 11.89 -9.73 18.82
C LEU A 705 10.53 -10.13 19.37
N ASP A 706 9.44 -9.84 18.64
CA ASP A 706 8.08 -10.18 19.03
C ASP A 706 7.56 -11.38 18.21
N PRO A 707 7.37 -12.57 18.82
CA PRO A 707 6.90 -13.76 18.14
C PRO A 707 5.43 -13.72 17.71
N ARG A 708 4.66 -12.66 17.99
CA ARG A 708 3.32 -12.46 17.42
C ARG A 708 3.37 -12.36 15.89
N THR A 709 4.33 -11.62 15.36
CA THR A 709 4.42 -11.34 13.91
C THR A 709 5.33 -12.28 13.13
N ILE A 710 6.13 -13.09 13.83
CA ILE A 710 6.96 -14.16 13.23
C ILE A 710 6.06 -15.38 12.96
N PHE A 711 6.01 -15.87 11.72
CA PHE A 711 5.25 -17.09 11.43
C PHE A 711 5.92 -18.31 12.10
N PRO A 712 5.18 -19.34 12.57
CA PRO A 712 5.77 -20.48 13.28
C PRO A 712 6.91 -21.19 12.54
N HIS A 713 6.81 -21.32 11.21
CA HIS A 713 7.85 -21.92 10.36
C HIS A 713 9.14 -21.06 10.21
N GLN A 714 9.13 -19.81 10.70
CA GLN A 714 10.26 -18.87 10.62
C GLN A 714 11.08 -18.81 11.91
N ILE A 715 10.60 -19.36 13.04
CA ILE A 715 11.26 -19.24 14.36
C ILE A 715 12.73 -19.70 14.29
N GLU A 716 12.98 -20.88 13.72
CA GLU A 716 14.31 -21.43 13.48
C GLU A 716 15.19 -20.57 12.55
N GLN A 717 14.58 -19.88 11.59
CA GLN A 717 15.28 -19.00 10.67
C GLN A 717 15.69 -17.69 11.35
N VAL A 718 14.84 -17.15 12.25
CA VAL A 718 15.17 -16.01 13.10
C VAL A 718 16.27 -16.39 14.09
N ALA A 719 16.17 -17.54 14.76
CA ALA A 719 17.19 -18.01 15.70
C ALA A 719 18.59 -18.08 15.04
N ARG A 720 18.69 -18.67 13.84
CA ARG A 720 19.96 -18.67 13.07
C ARG A 720 20.44 -17.28 12.68
N ALA A 721 19.53 -16.40 12.22
CA ALA A 721 19.88 -15.03 11.84
C ALA A 721 20.35 -14.18 13.04
N VAL A 722 19.82 -14.44 14.24
CA VAL A 722 20.23 -13.78 15.48
C VAL A 722 21.62 -14.22 15.90
N ARG A 723 21.91 -15.53 15.98
CA ARG A 723 23.25 -16.02 16.34
C ARG A 723 24.33 -15.44 15.41
N ALA A 724 24.11 -15.56 14.10
CA ALA A 724 24.99 -14.95 13.09
C ALA A 724 25.11 -13.40 13.15
N ALA A 725 24.14 -12.70 13.77
CA ALA A 725 24.22 -11.26 14.02
C ALA A 725 24.95 -10.89 15.32
N LEU A 726 25.12 -11.83 16.25
CA LEU A 726 25.81 -11.66 17.54
C LEU A 726 27.26 -12.17 17.49
N ASP A 727 27.53 -13.24 16.73
CA ASP A 727 28.84 -13.91 16.63
C ASP A 727 29.90 -13.12 15.81
N ALA A 728 29.46 -12.16 14.99
CA ALA A 728 30.28 -11.42 14.02
C ALA A 728 30.81 -10.05 14.50
#